data_AF-A0A836HH20-F1
#
_entry.id   AF-A0A836HH20-F1
#
_cell.length_a   1.000
_cell.length_b   1.000
_cell.length_c   1.000
_cell.angle_alpha   90.00
_cell.angle_beta   90.00
_cell.angle_gamma   90.00
#
_symmetry.space_group_name_H-M   'P 1'
#
loop_
_entity.id
_entity.type
_entity.pdbx_description
1 polymer ?
#
loop_
_entity_poly.entity_id
_entity_poly.type
_entity_poly.pdbx_seq_one_letter_code
_entity_poly.pdbx_strand_id
1 'polypeptide(L)'
;MLSSLPTSEARRAPFSAGLQAETAETTASLPARPTTPFYPVLIEVAGSMDDAIVRDVTQRLRCYRNRYQPLLRCIFTLVVATVPEARLFGDDAAAVLETGPNPTTAAEGKLFTAPKSALSVNKTYSLVSRFYPRQQVGAQHNPSTHTTAAEPAALPDGSSSASQPCWADGPATMELSGVGAAADCHTRAVRRLEDFMAYHFLPLAMTHNCPPSESMPALANTFVLRHYVNEASRTSSLLLADPFHISASNPADTLAAAVIIDPRAEQLDAYVADLSRIGATLSCAIFTHCYVDGASGLDELLVRFPAARVVSGIPLAPAGTTEDVHLSPRLRLRTVRVPAFSPECLLAEIYLSEVLVGLCTGVLWGTDAAPRWDLLKWSAFPREAVHEPAPPASSYGGGGDRDMAVAHSYEALKRYVFDPYFAPLCGGGAERSRPSRNAVESSRPDETIEDAGGKAAEATADSNGLQRAVLFPTHGGYSNVTNQLDLYWAAHLGGLARMKHSRTVIDTLATTAEAFDRYKKRLPPLPHPPSFDASRVVHLRQLLALLPPEQQTACVAQFPGDMRDALRYSFDPSAANSGLSALSKASRAQLDSFSLYVNLIDVRDAADYHALHLSGAVNVPMSFPGVAYGARKAELWLQCVLVPFTPILGMCATEAQRAELSRRLSALSPGSRVHVFTVADLSDAPEFQAEFSTGGELATATDLPWREMECDVPATVRAGVPLPRKLLWIQHGAAIAHLTSCEDLTATEPASARVVLDVRTPYEFKNGSHQHSVHVELSELCAMSVEDAAVTSSLRSEWYCGSSPGLTAAYMKTIHSAALLAGLPVVGQESSLSHLVIYCAGGYRSLIASSLLQRAMEASATVAWRALRISNVLGGAFQIMTQRPDLWRVKDRSIVCIS
;
A
#
# COMPACT_ATOMS: atom_id res chain seq x y z
N MET A 1 -32.30 -46.07 24.95
CA MET A 1 -31.36 -47.07 25.51
C MET A 1 -30.23 -46.33 26.19
N LEU A 2 -30.16 -46.48 27.51
CA LEU A 2 -29.23 -45.82 28.44
C LEU A 2 -27.90 -46.58 28.57
N SER A 3 -26.89 -45.86 29.07
CA SER A 3 -25.60 -46.25 29.69
C SER A 3 -24.37 -45.92 28.83
N SER A 4 -23.28 -45.28 29.31
CA SER A 4 -22.89 -44.73 30.61
C SER A 4 -21.51 -44.05 30.45
N LEU A 5 -21.24 -43.00 31.23
CA LEU A 5 -19.97 -42.26 31.36
C LEU A 5 -18.82 -43.09 31.97
N PRO A 6 -17.58 -42.57 31.89
CA PRO A 6 -16.89 -42.31 33.15
C PRO A 6 -16.18 -40.95 33.23
N THR A 7 -16.22 -40.41 34.45
CA THR A 7 -15.51 -39.26 35.02
C THR A 7 -14.08 -39.61 35.42
N SER A 8 -13.13 -38.67 35.28
CA SER A 8 -12.01 -38.57 36.23
C SER A 8 -11.63 -37.11 36.51
N GLU A 9 -11.57 -36.82 37.80
CA GLU A 9 -11.15 -35.56 38.40
C GLU A 9 -9.61 -35.49 38.45
N ALA A 10 -9.05 -34.30 38.21
CA ALA A 10 -7.67 -33.99 38.61
C ALA A 10 -7.65 -32.69 39.43
N ARG A 11 -7.43 -32.86 40.74
CA ARG A 11 -7.25 -31.81 41.74
C ARG A 11 -5.95 -31.04 41.49
N ARG A 12 -6.04 -29.71 41.57
CA ARG A 12 -4.91 -28.76 41.70
C ARG A 12 -4.34 -28.83 43.12
N ALA A 13 -3.01 -28.84 43.23
CA ALA A 13 -2.28 -28.44 44.42
C ALA A 13 -1.14 -27.48 44.03
N PRO A 14 -0.79 -26.49 44.87
CA PRO A 14 0.10 -25.39 44.53
C PRO A 14 1.56 -25.74 44.84
N PHE A 15 2.50 -25.25 44.02
CA PHE A 15 3.93 -25.32 44.34
C PHE A 15 4.43 -23.98 44.89
N SER A 16 4.98 -24.07 46.08
CA SER A 16 5.59 -23.02 46.90
C SER A 16 6.99 -22.63 46.42
N ALA A 17 7.30 -21.36 46.59
CA ALA A 17 8.64 -20.80 46.53
C ALA A 17 9.53 -21.32 47.68
N GLY A 18 10.80 -21.60 47.38
CA GLY A 18 11.81 -21.94 48.37
C GLY A 18 13.22 -21.93 47.75
N LEU A 19 14.05 -21.00 48.22
CA LEU A 19 15.47 -20.84 47.93
C LEU A 19 16.28 -22.13 48.14
N GLN A 20 17.32 -22.33 47.31
CA GLN A 20 18.66 -22.63 47.81
C GLN A 20 19.74 -22.25 46.78
N ALA A 21 20.84 -21.72 47.31
CA ALA A 21 21.98 -21.15 46.63
C ALA A 21 23.10 -22.19 46.40
N GLU A 22 24.13 -21.73 45.69
CA GLU A 22 25.49 -22.29 45.54
C GLU A 22 25.69 -23.38 44.47
N THR A 23 26.21 -22.95 43.33
CA THR A 23 27.48 -23.48 42.78
C THR A 23 27.99 -22.48 41.72
N ALA A 24 29.13 -21.87 42.03
CA ALA A 24 29.83 -20.97 41.11
C ALA A 24 30.63 -21.82 40.11
N GLU A 25 30.07 -22.01 38.91
CA GLU A 25 30.83 -22.49 37.76
C GLU A 25 31.21 -21.32 36.85
N THR A 26 32.51 -21.25 36.61
CA THR A 26 33.22 -20.31 35.76
C THR A 26 32.67 -20.39 34.34
N THR A 27 31.73 -19.49 34.00
CA THR A 27 31.22 -19.36 32.65
C THR A 27 32.31 -18.74 31.78
N ALA A 28 32.99 -19.59 31.01
CA ALA A 28 33.81 -19.17 29.89
C ALA A 28 32.97 -18.22 29.02
N SER A 29 33.49 -17.02 28.78
CA SER A 29 32.83 -15.98 27.99
C SER A 29 32.49 -16.54 26.62
N LEU A 30 31.20 -16.80 26.38
CA LEU A 30 30.68 -17.04 25.04
C LEU A 30 31.17 -15.90 24.14
N PRO A 31 31.76 -16.19 22.97
CA PRO A 31 32.20 -15.13 22.06
C PRO A 31 31.02 -14.21 21.80
N ALA A 32 31.23 -12.92 22.05
CA ALA A 32 30.22 -11.89 21.89
C ALA A 32 29.53 -12.11 20.53
N ARG A 33 28.20 -12.26 20.55
CA ARG A 33 27.42 -12.34 19.30
C ARG A 33 27.88 -11.16 18.43
N PRO A 34 28.31 -11.39 17.17
CA PRO A 34 28.74 -10.31 16.30
C PRO A 34 27.64 -9.25 16.32
N THR A 35 28.02 -8.07 16.80
CA THR A 35 27.17 -6.89 16.85
C THR A 35 26.56 -6.69 15.47
N THR A 36 25.27 -6.38 15.41
CA THR A 36 24.61 -6.11 14.13
C THR A 36 25.43 -5.03 13.39
N PRO A 37 25.99 -5.31 12.20
CA PRO A 37 26.92 -4.40 11.52
C PRO A 37 26.22 -3.18 10.92
N PHE A 38 24.94 -2.98 11.25
CA PHE A 38 24.06 -2.01 10.64
C PHE A 38 23.26 -1.26 11.70
N TYR A 39 23.32 0.07 11.65
CA TYR A 39 22.62 0.98 12.55
C TYR A 39 21.52 1.73 11.79
N PRO A 40 20.26 1.70 12.27
CA PRO A 40 19.22 2.55 11.70
C PRO A 40 19.54 4.02 11.98
N VAL A 41 19.10 4.92 11.08
CA VAL A 41 19.17 6.36 11.30
C VAL A 41 18.34 6.70 12.52
N LEU A 42 18.98 7.33 13.50
CA LEU A 42 18.34 7.74 14.74
C LEU A 42 17.78 9.15 14.56
N ILE A 43 16.49 9.34 14.83
CA ILE A 43 15.90 10.67 15.01
C ILE A 43 15.46 10.81 16.47
N GLU A 44 15.97 11.83 17.16
CA GLU A 44 15.65 12.14 18.54
C GLU A 44 14.81 13.40 18.64
N VAL A 45 13.68 13.30 19.34
CA VAL A 45 12.83 14.44 19.74
C VAL A 45 12.96 14.64 21.24
N ALA A 46 13.25 15.85 21.68
CA ALA A 46 13.33 16.22 23.09
C ALA A 46 12.29 17.31 23.41
N GLY A 47 11.45 17.07 24.41
CA GLY A 47 10.41 18.02 24.85
C GLY A 47 9.30 17.39 25.68
N SER A 48 8.31 18.20 26.07
CA SER A 48 7.10 17.75 26.77
C SER A 48 6.01 17.35 25.78
N MET A 49 5.27 16.25 26.01
CA MET A 49 4.11 15.88 25.17
C MET A 49 2.90 16.83 25.33
N ASP A 50 2.91 17.65 26.38
CA ASP A 50 1.91 18.69 26.58
C ASP A 50 2.10 19.85 25.59
N ASP A 51 3.32 20.01 25.07
CA ASP A 51 3.63 20.96 24.00
C ASP A 51 3.03 20.51 22.66
N ALA A 52 2.31 21.43 22.00
CA ALA A 52 1.62 21.14 20.75
C ALA A 52 2.59 20.81 19.59
N ILE A 53 3.75 21.48 19.52
CA ILE A 53 4.78 21.26 18.49
C ILE A 53 5.40 19.87 18.67
N VAL A 54 5.77 19.51 19.91
CA VAL A 54 6.36 18.19 20.22
C VAL A 54 5.38 17.07 19.89
N ARG A 55 4.09 17.24 20.23
CA ARG A 55 3.04 16.28 19.93
C ARG A 55 2.86 16.07 18.43
N ASP A 56 2.80 17.16 17.64
CA ASP A 56 2.66 17.08 16.19
C ASP A 56 3.89 16.43 15.53
N VAL A 57 5.10 16.88 15.87
CA VAL A 57 6.37 16.28 15.40
C VAL A 57 6.43 14.79 15.73
N THR A 58 6.06 14.41 16.95
CA THR A 58 6.02 13.00 17.38
C THR A 58 5.00 12.20 16.59
N GLN A 59 3.80 12.75 16.35
CA GLN A 59 2.75 12.11 15.56
C GLN A 59 3.21 11.87 14.11
N ARG A 60 3.81 12.88 13.47
CA ARG A 60 4.36 12.76 12.11
C ARG A 60 5.48 11.73 12.02
N LEU A 61 6.42 11.74 12.98
CA LEU A 61 7.49 10.75 13.04
C LEU A 61 6.97 9.31 13.22
N ARG A 62 5.87 9.11 13.95
CA ARG A 62 5.21 7.79 14.03
C ARG A 62 4.69 7.33 12.67
N CYS A 63 4.14 8.24 11.86
CA CYS A 63 3.70 7.91 10.49
C CYS A 63 4.89 7.47 9.63
N TYR A 64 6.03 8.17 9.70
CA TYR A 64 7.25 7.77 8.98
C TYR A 64 7.86 6.47 9.52
N ARG A 65 7.85 6.26 10.83
CA ARG A 65 8.34 5.03 11.46
C ARG A 65 7.60 3.82 10.92
N ASN A 66 6.29 3.89 10.73
CA ASN A 66 5.53 2.77 10.17
C ASN A 66 5.97 2.40 8.75
N ARG A 67 6.41 3.39 7.95
CA ARG A 67 6.90 3.16 6.58
C ARG A 67 8.36 2.69 6.53
N TYR A 68 9.21 3.22 7.41
CA TYR A 68 10.66 3.07 7.34
C TYR A 68 11.28 2.44 8.59
N GLN A 69 10.52 1.72 9.41
CA GLN A 69 11.01 1.11 10.66
C GLN A 69 12.36 0.36 10.51
N PRO A 70 12.61 -0.40 9.42
CA PRO A 70 13.91 -1.07 9.26
C PRO A 70 15.10 -0.11 9.11
N LEU A 71 14.84 1.13 8.67
CA LEU A 71 15.84 2.17 8.41
C LEU A 71 15.87 3.27 9.47
N LEU A 72 14.76 3.46 10.19
CA LEU A 72 14.51 4.58 11.10
C LEU A 72 14.28 4.09 12.53
N ARG A 73 15.07 4.63 13.46
CA ARG A 73 14.83 4.52 14.89
C ARG A 73 14.45 5.89 15.44
N CYS A 74 13.26 6.01 16.01
CA CYS A 74 12.86 7.22 16.73
C CYS A 74 13.15 7.04 18.22
N ILE A 75 13.81 8.02 18.84
CA ILE A 75 13.95 8.15 20.30
C ILE A 75 13.17 9.39 20.71
N PHE A 76 12.34 9.24 21.75
CA PHE A 76 11.58 10.34 22.32
C PHE A 76 12.09 10.55 23.74
N THR A 77 12.87 11.61 23.94
CA THR A 77 13.35 12.04 25.25
C THR A 77 12.24 12.92 25.84
N LEU A 78 11.17 12.25 26.30
CA LEU A 78 9.99 12.91 26.85
C LEU A 78 10.25 13.33 28.29
N VAL A 79 10.10 14.63 28.54
CA VAL A 79 10.28 15.19 29.88
C VAL A 79 8.91 15.32 30.53
N VAL A 80 8.78 14.89 31.78
CA VAL A 80 7.56 15.07 32.58
C VAL A 80 7.25 16.58 32.69
N ALA A 81 5.95 16.91 32.67
CA ALA A 81 5.29 18.21 32.45
C ALA A 81 5.75 19.47 33.23
N THR A 82 6.90 19.48 33.89
CA THR A 82 7.30 20.57 34.81
C THR A 82 8.70 21.13 34.58
N VAL A 83 9.41 20.72 33.52
CA VAL A 83 10.74 21.27 33.20
C VAL A 83 10.61 22.29 32.06
N PRO A 84 10.77 23.60 32.32
CA PRO A 84 10.84 24.62 31.28
C PRO A 84 11.92 24.28 30.25
N GLU A 85 11.69 24.60 28.98
CA GLU A 85 12.65 24.36 27.88
C GLU A 85 14.06 24.89 28.21
N ALA A 86 14.15 26.06 28.88
CA ALA A 86 15.41 26.66 29.34
C ALA A 86 16.20 25.76 30.31
N ARG A 87 15.52 24.98 31.16
CA ARG A 87 16.17 23.99 32.05
C ARG A 87 16.54 22.71 31.30
N LEU A 88 15.81 22.36 30.25
CA LEU A 88 16.08 21.15 29.45
C LEU A 88 17.32 21.30 28.57
N PHE A 89 17.53 22.47 27.95
CA PHE A 89 18.61 22.73 26.99
C PHE A 89 19.82 23.47 27.58
N GLY A 90 19.82 23.73 28.90
CA GLY A 90 20.88 24.44 29.59
C GLY A 90 20.97 25.91 29.17
N ASP A 91 20.20 26.78 29.84
CA ASP A 91 20.51 28.21 29.87
C ASP A 91 21.30 28.52 31.15
N ASP A 92 22.64 28.57 31.01
CA ASP A 92 23.60 28.87 32.09
C ASP A 92 23.29 30.18 32.84
N ALA A 93 22.57 31.12 32.21
CA ALA A 93 22.20 32.40 32.81
C ALA A 93 21.13 32.29 33.91
N ALA A 94 20.28 31.25 33.90
CA ALA A 94 19.25 31.07 34.92
C ALA A 94 19.81 30.49 36.23
N ALA A 95 20.96 29.80 36.17
CA ALA A 95 21.63 29.24 37.34
C ALA A 95 22.32 30.31 38.21
N VAL A 96 22.53 31.52 37.68
CA VAL A 96 23.28 32.59 38.37
C VAL A 96 22.39 33.48 39.25
N LEU A 97 21.07 33.51 39.03
CA LEU A 97 20.14 34.38 39.76
C LEU A 97 19.49 33.76 41.01
N GLU A 98 19.63 32.45 41.24
CA GLU A 98 19.20 31.79 42.48
C GLU A 98 20.36 31.68 43.49
N THR A 99 21.02 32.79 43.80
CA THR A 99 21.94 32.88 44.95
C THR A 99 21.18 33.25 46.23
N GLY A 100 20.24 32.38 46.63
CA GLY A 100 19.71 32.36 47.99
C GLY A 100 20.60 31.50 48.89
N PRO A 101 20.93 31.90 50.13
CA PRO A 101 21.84 31.14 50.98
C PRO A 101 21.15 29.89 51.55
N ASN A 102 21.72 28.72 51.21
CA ASN A 102 21.50 27.38 51.78
C ASN A 102 20.15 26.69 51.45
N PRO A 103 20.19 25.43 50.97
CA PRO A 103 20.45 24.32 51.88
C PRO A 103 21.52 23.31 51.43
N THR A 104 22.05 22.67 52.46
CA THR A 104 23.02 21.58 52.54
C THR A 104 22.61 20.29 51.81
N THR A 105 23.60 19.70 51.14
CA THR A 105 23.78 18.26 50.89
C THR A 105 22.62 17.51 50.24
N ALA A 106 22.46 17.68 48.93
CA ALA A 106 21.98 16.62 48.05
C ALA A 106 23.02 16.44 46.93
N ALA A 107 23.43 15.20 46.67
CA ALA A 107 24.43 14.87 45.67
C ALA A 107 24.13 15.56 44.34
N GLU A 108 25.13 16.25 43.78
CA GLU A 108 25.16 16.76 42.41
C GLU A 108 25.13 15.58 41.43
N GLY A 109 24.00 14.89 41.35
CA GLY A 109 23.69 14.05 40.21
C GLY A 109 23.52 14.99 39.04
N LYS A 110 24.57 15.17 38.23
CA LYS A 110 24.45 15.72 36.88
C LYS A 110 23.20 15.10 36.27
N LEU A 111 22.14 15.89 36.10
CA LEU A 111 20.99 15.47 35.32
C LEU A 111 21.56 14.91 34.02
N PHE A 112 21.10 13.71 33.64
CA PHE A 112 21.39 13.05 32.38
C PHE A 112 21.68 14.08 31.29
N THR A 113 22.85 13.98 30.63
CA THR A 113 23.37 14.93 29.64
C THR A 113 22.24 15.59 28.86
N ALA A 114 21.96 16.86 29.16
CA ALA A 114 20.90 17.63 28.54
C ALA A 114 20.96 17.49 27.02
N PRO A 115 19.84 17.22 26.34
CA PRO A 115 19.82 17.15 24.88
C PRO A 115 20.31 18.49 24.31
N LYS A 116 21.14 18.46 23.27
CA LYS A 116 21.68 19.67 22.63
C LYS A 116 20.72 20.32 21.63
N SER A 117 19.63 19.63 21.28
CA SER A 117 18.69 20.07 20.25
C SER A 117 17.31 19.47 20.49
N ALA A 118 16.27 20.25 20.19
CA ALA A 118 14.87 19.82 20.24
C ALA A 118 14.57 18.69 19.25
N LEU A 119 15.19 18.73 18.06
CA LEU A 119 15.14 17.66 17.06
C LEU A 119 16.53 17.41 16.49
N SER A 120 17.01 16.17 16.56
CA SER A 120 18.34 15.81 16.04
C SER A 120 18.36 14.48 15.30
N VAL A 121 19.34 14.34 14.39
CA VAL A 121 19.64 13.11 13.64
C VAL A 121 20.97 12.55 14.10
N ASN A 122 20.99 11.27 14.47
CA ASN A 122 22.13 10.54 15.03
C ASN A 122 22.80 11.22 16.24
N LYS A 123 22.07 12.10 16.94
CA LYS A 123 22.60 12.99 17.99
C LYS A 123 23.74 13.90 17.53
N THR A 124 23.97 13.98 16.22
CA THR A 124 25.07 14.73 15.60
C THR A 124 24.55 15.96 14.87
N TYR A 125 23.46 15.81 14.12
CA TYR A 125 22.93 16.87 13.27
C TYR A 125 21.68 17.49 13.92
N SER A 126 21.72 18.79 14.18
CA SER A 126 20.57 19.54 14.69
C SER A 126 19.64 19.89 13.54
N LEU A 127 18.41 19.35 13.56
CA LEU A 127 17.34 19.77 12.65
C LEU A 127 16.59 20.99 13.20
N VAL A 128 16.37 20.99 14.52
CA VAL A 128 15.76 22.11 15.25
C VAL A 128 16.54 22.24 16.55
N SER A 129 17.28 23.32 16.68
CA SER A 129 18.07 23.63 17.88
C SER A 129 17.17 23.84 19.11
N ARG A 130 16.15 24.68 19.00
CA ARG A 130 15.09 24.92 20.01
C ARG A 130 13.73 25.08 19.34
N PHE A 131 12.65 24.68 20.00
CA PHE A 131 11.31 24.92 19.45
C PHE A 131 10.98 26.40 19.54
N TYR A 132 11.27 27.04 20.67
CA TYR A 132 11.02 28.46 20.90
C TYR A 132 12.32 29.29 20.89
N PRO A 133 12.29 30.52 20.36
CA PRO A 133 13.43 31.42 20.44
C PRO A 133 13.75 31.74 21.91
N ARG A 134 15.03 32.03 22.19
CA ARG A 134 15.42 32.52 23.52
C ARG A 134 14.65 33.81 23.82
N GLN A 135 13.86 33.82 24.88
CA GLN A 135 13.44 35.09 25.49
C GLN A 135 14.70 35.76 26.00
N GLN A 136 15.14 36.83 25.32
CA GLN A 136 16.07 37.76 25.94
C GLN A 136 15.36 38.32 27.18
N VAL A 137 15.73 37.83 28.35
CA VAL A 137 15.40 38.49 29.60
C VAL A 137 16.08 39.84 29.49
N GLY A 138 15.31 40.88 29.19
CA GLY A 138 15.83 42.23 29.03
C GLY A 138 16.58 42.59 30.30
N ALA A 139 17.92 42.61 30.21
CA ALA A 139 18.71 43.31 31.21
C ALA A 139 18.20 44.75 31.17
N GLN A 140 17.55 45.20 32.25
CA GLN A 140 17.23 46.60 32.43
C GLN A 140 18.56 47.36 32.43
N HIS A 141 18.97 47.84 31.25
CA HIS A 141 20.07 48.77 31.15
C HIS A 141 19.58 50.12 31.68
N ASN A 142 20.08 50.49 32.87
CA ASN A 142 20.05 51.86 33.34
C ASN A 142 20.70 52.77 32.28
N PRO A 143 20.03 53.83 31.81
CA PRO A 143 20.61 54.73 30.82
C PRO A 143 21.51 55.74 31.52
N SER A 144 22.83 55.64 31.34
CA SER A 144 23.72 56.78 31.56
C SER A 144 24.85 56.80 30.53
N THR A 145 24.70 57.73 29.58
CA THR A 145 25.71 58.59 28.95
C THR A 145 27.11 58.01 28.69
N HIS A 146 27.46 57.77 27.42
CA HIS A 146 28.32 58.71 26.68
C HIS A 146 28.38 58.35 25.19
N THR A 147 28.22 59.38 24.37
CA THR A 147 28.30 59.41 22.91
C THR A 147 29.75 59.45 22.47
N THR A 148 30.18 58.52 21.62
CA THR A 148 31.27 58.75 20.66
C THR A 148 31.02 57.93 19.39
N ALA A 149 30.97 58.64 18.28
CA ALA A 149 30.83 58.10 16.94
C ALA A 149 32.08 57.33 16.51
N ALA A 150 31.89 56.20 15.83
CA ALA A 150 32.92 55.54 15.03
C ALA A 150 32.27 54.95 13.76
N GLU A 151 32.94 55.20 12.63
CA GLU A 151 32.57 54.87 11.25
C GLU A 151 32.44 53.36 10.96
N PRO A 152 31.75 52.97 9.86
CA PRO A 152 31.64 51.59 9.42
C PRO A 152 32.83 51.20 8.53
N ALA A 153 33.69 50.28 9.00
CA ALA A 153 34.76 49.68 8.21
C ALA A 153 34.48 48.19 7.92
N ALA A 154 34.24 47.95 6.64
CA ALA A 154 34.43 46.79 5.77
C ALA A 154 34.88 45.40 6.29
N LEU A 155 34.35 44.40 5.55
CA LEU A 155 34.80 43.03 5.25
C LEU A 155 34.34 41.87 6.17
N PRO A 156 33.62 40.87 5.64
CA PRO A 156 33.58 39.55 6.24
C PRO A 156 34.82 38.76 5.79
N ASP A 157 35.74 38.54 6.72
CA ASP A 157 36.81 37.55 6.56
C ASP A 157 36.21 36.14 6.45
N GLY A 158 36.63 35.43 5.41
CA GLY A 158 36.27 34.04 5.18
C GLY A 158 36.87 33.12 6.23
N SER A 159 36.02 32.38 6.95
CA SER A 159 36.46 31.14 7.61
C SER A 159 35.30 30.14 7.81
N SER A 160 35.46 28.97 7.18
CA SER A 160 34.89 27.64 7.48
C SER A 160 33.38 27.45 7.72
N SER A 161 32.52 27.71 6.73
CA SER A 161 31.13 27.22 6.73
C SER A 161 30.88 25.96 5.88
N ALA A 162 31.95 25.26 5.45
CA ALA A 162 31.87 24.26 4.38
C ALA A 162 31.36 22.84 4.77
N SER A 163 30.86 22.62 5.98
CA SER A 163 30.55 21.25 6.45
C SER A 163 29.15 21.06 7.03
N GLN A 164 28.29 22.09 6.99
CA GLN A 164 26.95 21.95 7.53
C GLN A 164 25.94 21.54 6.44
N PRO A 165 25.18 20.44 6.62
CA PRO A 165 24.15 20.05 5.66
C PRO A 165 23.13 21.17 5.48
N CYS A 166 22.68 21.42 4.24
CA CYS A 166 21.74 22.50 3.91
C CYS A 166 20.41 22.47 4.69
N TRP A 167 20.06 21.32 5.26
CA TRP A 167 18.86 21.10 6.06
C TRP A 167 19.07 21.31 7.57
N ALA A 168 20.31 21.45 8.05
CA ALA A 168 20.63 21.66 9.45
C ALA A 168 20.60 23.16 9.83
N ASP A 169 20.27 23.46 11.10
CA ASP A 169 20.23 24.82 11.61
C ASP A 169 21.62 25.46 11.64
N GLY A 170 21.86 26.50 10.84
CA GLY A 170 23.08 27.30 10.93
C GLY A 170 23.17 28.03 12.27
N PRO A 171 24.35 28.09 12.92
CA PRO A 171 24.51 28.76 14.21
C PRO A 171 24.20 30.28 14.16
N ALA A 172 24.23 30.90 12.99
CA ALA A 172 24.02 32.33 12.78
C ALA A 172 22.55 32.75 12.58
N THR A 173 21.62 31.82 12.37
CA THR A 173 20.20 32.15 12.06
C THR A 173 19.36 32.53 13.30
N MET A 174 19.98 32.71 14.47
CA MET A 174 19.29 32.94 15.74
C MET A 174 18.83 34.39 15.99
N GLU A 175 19.20 35.36 15.15
CA GLU A 175 18.71 36.75 15.29
C GLU A 175 17.34 36.94 14.62
N LEU A 176 16.33 36.20 15.07
CA LEU A 176 14.94 36.63 14.86
C LEU A 176 14.65 37.74 15.87
N SER A 177 14.88 38.98 15.43
CA SER A 177 14.47 40.19 16.15
C SER A 177 12.94 40.29 16.17
N GLY A 178 12.31 39.67 17.16
CA GLY A 178 10.88 39.80 17.41
C GLY A 178 10.28 38.57 18.09
N VAL A 179 9.24 38.80 18.89
CA VAL A 179 8.39 37.74 19.45
C VAL A 179 7.71 37.02 18.27
N GLY A 180 8.37 36.00 17.71
CA GLY A 180 7.72 35.09 16.78
C GLY A 180 6.57 34.39 17.49
N ALA A 181 5.38 34.39 16.90
CA ALA A 181 4.24 33.71 17.50
C ALA A 181 4.54 32.21 17.60
N ALA A 182 4.02 31.51 18.61
CA ALA A 182 4.19 30.05 18.74
C ALA A 182 3.80 29.28 17.45
N ALA A 183 2.88 29.84 16.64
CA ALA A 183 2.50 29.34 15.33
C ALA A 183 3.65 29.33 14.30
N ASP A 184 4.53 30.34 14.31
CA ASP A 184 5.68 30.41 13.41
C ASP A 184 6.74 29.37 13.78
N CYS A 185 6.98 29.20 15.09
CA CYS A 185 7.85 28.15 15.63
C CYS A 185 7.35 26.75 15.26
N HIS A 186 6.04 26.51 15.43
CA HIS A 186 5.39 25.28 15.03
C HIS A 186 5.61 24.99 13.54
N THR A 187 5.27 25.96 12.68
CA THR A 187 5.38 25.84 11.22
C THR A 187 6.81 25.57 10.79
N ARG A 188 7.80 26.25 11.38
CA ARG A 188 9.22 26.03 11.11
C ARG A 188 9.67 24.61 11.47
N ALA A 189 9.34 24.14 12.67
CA ALA A 189 9.75 22.81 13.14
C ALA A 189 9.16 21.69 12.29
N VAL A 190 7.85 21.77 12.00
CA VAL A 190 7.16 20.81 11.14
C VAL A 190 7.75 20.81 9.74
N ARG A 191 7.92 22.00 9.13
CA ARG A 191 8.50 22.12 7.78
C ARG A 191 9.90 21.54 7.69
N ARG A 192 10.78 21.80 8.66
CA ARG A 192 12.15 21.25 8.70
C ARG A 192 12.16 19.74 8.79
N LEU A 193 11.32 19.16 9.66
CA LEU A 193 11.16 17.71 9.75
C LEU A 193 10.68 17.14 8.42
N GLU A 194 9.64 17.72 7.83
CA GLU A 194 9.06 17.23 6.58
C GLU A 194 10.03 17.33 5.41
N ASP A 195 10.75 18.45 5.28
CA ASP A 195 11.77 18.63 4.25
C ASP A 195 12.91 17.60 4.41
N PHE A 196 13.38 17.37 5.64
CA PHE A 196 14.38 16.33 5.91
C PHE A 196 13.87 14.94 5.54
N MET A 197 12.66 14.57 5.99
CA MET A 197 12.05 13.28 5.70
C MET A 197 11.73 13.09 4.21
N ALA A 198 11.45 14.18 3.50
CA ALA A 198 11.10 14.18 2.09
C ALA A 198 12.30 13.99 1.17
N TYR A 199 13.42 14.67 1.44
CA TYR A 199 14.51 14.79 0.48
C TYR A 199 15.85 14.20 0.97
N HIS A 200 16.05 14.06 2.28
CA HIS A 200 17.37 13.75 2.85
C HIS A 200 17.43 12.46 3.66
N PHE A 201 16.32 12.01 4.24
CA PHE A 201 16.29 10.81 5.08
C PHE A 201 16.71 9.53 4.33
N LEU A 202 16.15 9.25 3.16
CA LEU A 202 16.47 8.02 2.43
C LEU A 202 17.90 8.00 1.88
N PRO A 203 18.42 9.08 1.24
CA PRO A 203 19.83 9.14 0.87
C PRO A 203 20.75 8.93 2.07
N LEU A 204 20.41 9.55 3.20
CA LEU A 204 21.14 9.34 4.45
C LEU A 204 21.09 7.88 4.88
N ALA A 205 19.92 7.24 4.91
CA ALA A 205 19.78 5.84 5.30
C ALA A 205 20.62 4.90 4.40
N MET A 206 20.68 5.19 3.11
CA MET A 206 21.47 4.45 2.13
C MET A 206 22.98 4.59 2.35
N THR A 207 23.46 5.77 2.76
CA THR A 207 24.90 6.03 2.96
C THR A 207 25.36 5.90 4.42
N HIS A 208 24.44 5.86 5.39
CA HIS A 208 24.75 5.96 6.83
C HIS A 208 25.69 4.86 7.32
N ASN A 209 25.65 3.69 6.69
CA ASN A 209 26.44 2.53 7.07
C ASN A 209 27.60 2.24 6.10
N CYS A 210 27.80 3.10 5.10
CA CYS A 210 28.98 3.04 4.24
C CYS A 210 30.22 3.43 5.05
N PRO A 211 31.38 2.82 4.77
CA PRO A 211 32.62 3.23 5.41
C PRO A 211 32.89 4.69 5.03
N PRO A 212 33.40 5.52 5.97
CA PRO A 212 33.80 6.87 5.62
C PRO A 212 34.92 6.76 4.58
N SER A 213 34.63 7.15 3.33
CA SER A 213 35.68 7.33 2.34
C SER A 213 36.53 8.51 2.81
N GLU A 214 37.84 8.33 2.89
CA GLU A 214 38.81 9.37 3.27
C GLU A 214 38.73 10.64 2.38
N SER A 215 37.99 10.57 1.25
CA SER A 215 37.82 11.63 0.26
C SER A 215 36.47 12.35 0.28
N MET A 216 35.49 11.94 1.10
CA MET A 216 34.13 12.51 1.06
C MET A 216 33.83 13.30 2.34
N PRO A 217 33.73 14.65 2.29
CA PRO A 217 33.24 15.45 3.41
C PRO A 217 31.90 14.91 3.91
N ALA A 218 31.85 14.61 5.20
CA ALA A 218 30.78 13.88 5.85
C ALA A 218 29.40 14.51 5.58
N LEU A 219 28.53 13.80 4.86
CA LEU A 219 27.08 14.00 4.77
C LEU A 219 26.52 15.28 4.14
N ALA A 220 27.29 16.36 3.96
CA ALA A 220 26.79 17.63 3.44
C ALA A 220 26.43 17.59 1.92
N ASN A 221 26.88 16.56 1.19
CA ASN A 221 26.74 16.44 -0.26
C ASN A 221 26.13 15.08 -0.69
N THR A 222 25.01 14.61 -0.14
CA THR A 222 24.31 13.43 -0.70
C THR A 222 23.38 13.83 -1.85
N PHE A 223 22.90 12.87 -2.64
CA PHE A 223 21.86 13.14 -3.66
C PHE A 223 20.47 13.27 -3.01
N VAL A 224 19.47 13.71 -3.78
CA VAL A 224 18.07 13.74 -3.36
C VAL A 224 17.36 12.46 -3.80
N LEU A 225 16.63 11.84 -2.88
CA LEU A 225 15.72 10.73 -3.17
C LEU A 225 14.37 11.01 -2.50
N ARG A 226 13.39 11.35 -3.31
CA ARG A 226 12.01 11.63 -2.90
C ARG A 226 11.14 10.41 -3.18
N HIS A 227 10.48 9.91 -2.15
CA HIS A 227 9.59 8.76 -2.24
C HIS A 227 8.13 9.18 -2.09
N TYR A 228 7.34 8.95 -3.14
CA TYR A 228 5.92 9.24 -3.16
C TYR A 228 5.15 7.95 -2.94
N VAL A 229 4.23 7.95 -1.97
CA VAL A 229 3.42 6.78 -1.63
C VAL A 229 1.96 7.13 -1.80
N ASN A 230 1.27 6.41 -2.69
CA ASN A 230 -0.18 6.37 -2.68
C ASN A 230 -0.61 5.36 -1.60
N GLU A 231 -1.08 5.87 -0.48
CA GLU A 231 -1.51 5.07 0.67
C GLU A 231 -2.75 4.21 0.40
N ALA A 232 -3.54 4.55 -0.62
CA ALA A 232 -4.78 3.86 -0.96
C ALA A 232 -4.51 2.67 -1.91
N SER A 233 -3.76 2.87 -2.98
CA SER A 233 -3.35 1.77 -3.86
C SER A 233 -2.18 0.95 -3.31
N ARG A 234 -1.47 1.48 -2.30
CA ARG A 234 -0.21 0.92 -1.79
C ARG A 234 0.84 0.78 -2.89
N THR A 235 0.91 1.79 -3.75
CA THR A 235 1.89 1.90 -4.83
C THR A 235 2.79 3.12 -4.57
N SER A 236 4.05 3.06 -5.01
CA SER A 236 5.01 4.13 -4.86
C SER A 236 5.70 4.51 -6.15
N SER A 237 6.31 5.70 -6.13
CA SER A 237 7.23 6.18 -7.15
C SER A 237 8.41 6.87 -6.48
N LEU A 238 9.53 6.99 -7.21
CA LEU A 238 10.75 7.62 -6.70
C LEU A 238 11.22 8.72 -7.64
N LEU A 239 11.67 9.85 -7.08
CA LEU A 239 12.40 10.88 -7.81
C LEU A 239 13.83 10.95 -7.26
N LEU A 240 14.80 10.88 -8.16
CA LEU A 240 16.23 10.98 -7.87
C LEU A 240 16.81 12.19 -8.59
N ALA A 241 17.64 12.97 -7.91
CA ALA A 241 18.39 14.07 -8.49
C ALA A 241 19.71 14.29 -7.74
N ASP A 242 20.73 14.80 -8.42
CA ASP A 242 21.99 15.20 -7.78
C ASP A 242 22.20 16.72 -7.91
N PRO A 243 21.46 17.55 -7.15
CA PRO A 243 21.52 19.01 -7.28
C PRO A 243 22.86 19.60 -6.82
N PHE A 244 23.68 18.83 -6.11
CA PHE A 244 24.97 19.27 -5.58
C PHE A 244 26.10 19.13 -6.60
N HIS A 245 25.84 18.51 -7.74
CA HIS A 245 26.78 18.40 -8.85
C HIS A 245 26.40 19.39 -9.97
N ILE A 246 26.59 20.69 -9.73
CA ILE A 246 26.48 21.71 -10.78
C ILE A 246 27.84 21.77 -11.49
N SER A 247 27.86 21.48 -12.80
CA SER A 247 29.08 21.48 -13.60
C SER A 247 29.75 22.86 -13.53
N ALA A 248 31.00 22.90 -13.09
CA ALA A 248 31.79 24.13 -12.96
C ALA A 248 32.02 24.87 -14.30
N SER A 249 31.62 24.28 -15.43
CA SER A 249 31.82 24.83 -16.77
C SER A 249 30.77 25.88 -17.20
N ASN A 250 29.59 25.96 -16.56
CA ASN A 250 28.61 27.04 -16.83
C ASN A 250 27.55 27.18 -15.71
N PRO A 251 27.82 27.93 -14.63
CA PRO A 251 26.97 27.96 -13.44
C PRO A 251 25.61 28.67 -13.60
N ALA A 252 25.34 29.31 -14.74
CA ALA A 252 24.15 30.17 -14.90
C ALA A 252 22.92 29.48 -15.53
N ASP A 253 23.06 28.33 -16.22
CA ASP A 253 21.96 27.77 -17.04
C ASP A 253 21.77 26.23 -16.99
N THR A 254 22.60 25.46 -16.28
CA THR A 254 22.44 24.00 -16.20
C THR A 254 21.66 23.56 -14.97
N LEU A 255 20.36 23.28 -15.13
CA LEU A 255 19.54 22.56 -14.15
C LEU A 255 20.11 21.15 -13.91
N ALA A 256 20.01 20.66 -12.68
CA ALA A 256 20.44 19.30 -12.36
C ALA A 256 19.57 18.26 -13.10
N ALA A 257 20.15 17.16 -13.53
CA ALA A 257 19.39 16.06 -14.12
C ALA A 257 18.63 15.29 -13.03
N ALA A 258 17.39 14.90 -13.32
CA ALA A 258 16.58 14.06 -12.46
C ALA A 258 15.99 12.84 -13.19
N VAL A 259 15.79 11.77 -12.44
CA VAL A 259 15.08 10.55 -12.87
C VAL A 259 13.82 10.38 -12.04
N ILE A 260 12.72 10.00 -12.67
CA ILE A 260 11.55 9.45 -11.97
C ILE A 260 11.45 7.96 -12.28
N ILE A 261 11.34 7.12 -11.25
CA ILE A 261 11.09 5.68 -11.36
C ILE A 261 9.62 5.45 -11.06
N ASP A 262 8.96 4.71 -11.95
CA ASP A 262 7.55 4.32 -11.85
C ASP A 262 6.66 5.56 -11.64
N PRO A 263 6.59 6.51 -12.60
CA PRO A 263 5.71 7.66 -12.45
C PRO A 263 4.23 7.23 -12.36
N ARG A 264 3.41 8.06 -11.70
CA ARG A 264 1.96 7.88 -11.51
C ARG A 264 1.21 9.11 -11.98
N ALA A 265 0.08 8.92 -12.65
CA ALA A 265 -0.73 10.04 -13.17
C ALA A 265 -1.16 11.00 -12.07
N GLU A 266 -1.55 10.49 -10.91
CA GLU A 266 -2.03 11.32 -9.82
C GLU A 266 -0.95 12.10 -9.06
N GLN A 267 0.33 11.82 -9.31
CA GLN A 267 1.47 12.46 -8.64
C GLN A 267 2.17 13.49 -9.54
N LEU A 268 1.68 13.70 -10.76
CA LEU A 268 2.33 14.54 -11.76
C LEU A 268 2.61 15.97 -11.28
N ASP A 269 1.64 16.60 -10.60
CA ASP A 269 1.82 17.97 -10.08
C ASP A 269 2.85 18.00 -8.92
N ALA A 270 2.89 16.95 -8.11
CA ALA A 270 3.90 16.82 -7.05
C ALA A 270 5.30 16.64 -7.65
N TYR A 271 5.45 15.88 -8.74
CA TYR A 271 6.72 15.74 -9.44
C TYR A 271 7.21 17.08 -9.97
N VAL A 272 6.35 17.84 -10.64
CA VAL A 272 6.72 19.16 -11.20
C VAL A 272 7.11 20.13 -10.09
N ALA A 273 6.35 20.16 -8.99
CA ALA A 273 6.64 21.02 -7.84
C ALA A 273 7.98 20.65 -7.19
N ASP A 274 8.25 19.35 -7.00
CA ASP A 274 9.50 18.88 -6.39
C ASP A 274 10.70 19.10 -7.33
N LEU A 275 10.58 18.88 -8.65
CA LEU A 275 11.62 19.21 -9.64
C LEU A 275 11.97 20.70 -9.61
N SER A 276 10.96 21.58 -9.62
CA SER A 276 11.16 23.03 -9.51
C SER A 276 11.83 23.42 -8.19
N ARG A 277 11.41 22.79 -7.08
CA ARG A 277 11.98 23.06 -5.75
C ARG A 277 13.44 22.62 -5.63
N ILE A 278 13.79 21.50 -6.25
CA ILE A 278 15.14 20.94 -6.24
C ILE A 278 16.06 21.72 -7.20
N GLY A 279 15.50 22.43 -8.19
CA GLY A 279 16.28 23.04 -9.27
C GLY A 279 16.78 22.01 -10.28
N ALA A 280 15.93 21.02 -10.59
CA ALA A 280 16.24 19.94 -11.50
C ALA A 280 15.28 19.88 -12.69
N THR A 281 15.75 19.32 -13.81
CA THR A 281 14.94 18.97 -14.96
C THR A 281 14.86 17.46 -15.11
N LEU A 282 13.69 16.95 -15.50
CA LEU A 282 13.53 15.53 -15.76
C LEU A 282 14.33 15.15 -17.02
N SER A 283 15.33 14.29 -16.86
CA SER A 283 16.12 13.75 -17.96
C SER A 283 15.67 12.35 -18.36
N CYS A 284 15.08 11.60 -17.43
CA CYS A 284 14.70 10.22 -17.66
C CYS A 284 13.49 9.77 -16.81
N ALA A 285 12.61 8.97 -17.39
CA ALA A 285 11.58 8.22 -16.69
C ALA A 285 11.84 6.71 -16.83
N ILE A 286 11.95 5.98 -15.72
CA ILE A 286 12.19 4.54 -15.70
C ILE A 286 10.89 3.82 -15.33
N PHE A 287 10.49 2.83 -16.12
CA PHE A 287 9.37 1.93 -15.82
C PHE A 287 9.90 0.55 -15.48
N THR A 288 9.71 0.15 -14.23
CA THR A 288 10.08 -1.20 -13.78
C THR A 288 9.09 -2.26 -14.26
N HIS A 289 7.85 -1.89 -14.56
CA HIS A 289 6.80 -2.78 -15.08
C HIS A 289 5.62 -1.96 -15.63
N CYS A 290 4.75 -2.61 -16.42
CA CYS A 290 3.43 -2.04 -16.72
C CYS A 290 2.54 -2.10 -15.47
N TYR A 291 1.96 -0.97 -15.07
CA TYR A 291 1.03 -0.94 -13.94
C TYR A 291 -0.22 -1.76 -14.21
N VAL A 292 -0.69 -2.42 -13.16
CA VAL A 292 -1.94 -3.19 -13.15
C VAL A 292 -3.01 -2.51 -12.28
N ASP A 293 -2.57 -1.66 -11.36
CA ASP A 293 -3.31 -1.14 -10.21
C ASP A 293 -3.44 0.39 -10.22
N GLY A 294 -3.20 1.04 -11.36
CA GLY A 294 -3.36 2.48 -11.53
C GLY A 294 -2.73 3.00 -12.83
N ALA A 295 -2.86 4.29 -13.10
CA ALA A 295 -2.33 4.95 -14.29
C ALA A 295 -0.87 5.41 -14.14
N SER A 296 -0.04 5.16 -15.17
CA SER A 296 1.38 5.55 -15.25
C SER A 296 1.65 7.06 -15.31
N GLY A 297 0.71 7.87 -15.82
CA GLY A 297 0.95 9.29 -16.10
C GLY A 297 2.02 9.56 -17.15
N LEU A 298 2.41 8.55 -17.94
CA LEU A 298 3.52 8.62 -18.91
C LEU A 298 3.28 9.71 -19.96
N ASP A 299 2.11 9.68 -20.59
CA ASP A 299 1.79 10.58 -21.70
C ASP A 299 1.81 12.04 -21.22
N GLU A 300 1.18 12.33 -20.08
CA GLU A 300 1.16 13.67 -19.50
C GLU A 300 2.55 14.12 -19.01
N LEU A 301 3.37 13.20 -18.51
CA LEU A 301 4.74 13.48 -18.11
C LEU A 301 5.60 13.89 -19.32
N LEU A 302 5.48 13.17 -20.45
CA LEU A 302 6.21 13.49 -21.68
C LEU A 302 5.73 14.77 -22.36
N VAL A 303 4.45 15.13 -22.21
CA VAL A 303 3.97 16.45 -22.65
C VAL A 303 4.63 17.57 -21.86
N ARG A 304 4.82 17.40 -20.54
CA ARG A 304 5.48 18.39 -19.68
C ARG A 304 7.00 18.39 -19.84
N PHE A 305 7.61 17.24 -20.14
CA PHE A 305 9.05 17.04 -20.27
C PHE A 305 9.40 16.28 -21.56
N PRO A 306 9.26 16.89 -22.74
CA PRO A 306 9.42 16.21 -24.02
C PRO A 306 10.86 15.75 -24.31
N ALA A 307 11.85 16.31 -23.60
CA ALA A 307 13.25 15.90 -23.69
C ALA A 307 13.59 14.71 -22.78
N ALA A 308 12.68 14.27 -21.92
CA ALA A 308 12.92 13.15 -21.01
C ALA A 308 12.98 11.83 -21.80
N ARG A 309 14.04 11.05 -21.58
CA ARG A 309 14.17 9.70 -22.13
C ARG A 309 13.29 8.73 -21.34
N VAL A 310 12.67 7.76 -22.00
CA VAL A 310 11.94 6.67 -21.32
C VAL A 310 12.79 5.40 -21.36
N VAL A 311 13.02 4.80 -20.20
CA VAL A 311 13.70 3.50 -20.06
C VAL A 311 12.69 2.48 -19.53
N SER A 312 12.52 1.38 -20.24
CA SER A 312 11.59 0.30 -19.88
C SER A 312 12.11 -1.04 -20.40
N GLY A 313 11.42 -2.14 -20.09
CA GLY A 313 11.69 -3.43 -20.72
C GLY A 313 11.24 -3.53 -22.18
N ILE A 314 10.78 -2.43 -22.79
CA ILE A 314 10.38 -2.35 -24.21
C ILE A 314 11.40 -1.49 -24.98
N PRO A 315 11.92 -1.95 -26.15
CA PRO A 315 11.66 -3.24 -26.78
C PRO A 315 12.22 -4.40 -25.94
N LEU A 316 11.66 -5.61 -26.11
CA LEU A 316 12.15 -6.79 -25.40
C LEU A 316 13.62 -7.10 -25.77
N ALA A 317 14.38 -7.54 -24.77
CA ALA A 317 15.76 -7.98 -24.93
C ALA A 317 16.05 -9.14 -23.97
N PRO A 318 17.16 -9.88 -24.15
CA PRO A 318 17.49 -11.03 -23.31
C PRO A 318 17.49 -10.69 -21.81
N ALA A 319 17.04 -11.63 -20.98
CA ALA A 319 17.06 -11.47 -19.53
C ALA A 319 18.50 -11.25 -19.02
N GLY A 320 18.65 -10.30 -18.10
CA GLY A 320 19.94 -9.84 -17.58
C GLY A 320 20.61 -8.74 -18.40
N THR A 321 20.05 -8.32 -19.55
CA THR A 321 20.55 -7.15 -20.27
C THR A 321 20.50 -5.92 -19.37
N THR A 322 21.56 -5.11 -19.40
CA THR A 322 21.69 -3.91 -18.58
C THR A 322 21.74 -2.63 -19.41
N GLU A 323 21.29 -1.53 -18.81
CA GLU A 323 21.40 -0.18 -19.39
C GLU A 323 21.71 0.81 -18.25
N ASP A 324 22.69 1.69 -18.46
CA ASP A 324 23.09 2.71 -17.48
C ASP A 324 22.40 4.07 -17.78
N VAL A 325 21.98 4.76 -16.73
CA VAL A 325 21.40 6.10 -16.72
C VAL A 325 22.25 6.97 -15.79
N HIS A 326 23.02 7.89 -16.36
CA HIS A 326 23.88 8.79 -15.57
C HIS A 326 23.14 10.08 -15.23
N LEU A 327 23.02 10.39 -13.93
CA LEU A 327 22.52 11.68 -13.44
C LEU A 327 23.66 12.66 -13.16
N SER A 328 24.78 12.14 -12.68
CA SER A 328 26.03 12.86 -12.49
C SER A 328 27.21 11.88 -12.60
N PRO A 329 28.48 12.34 -12.61
CA PRO A 329 29.66 11.46 -12.55
C PRO A 329 29.68 10.51 -11.34
N ARG A 330 28.95 10.85 -10.27
CA ARG A 330 28.87 10.04 -9.06
C ARG A 330 27.55 9.30 -8.88
N LEU A 331 26.45 9.76 -9.47
CA LEU A 331 25.15 9.12 -9.33
C LEU A 331 24.73 8.49 -10.67
N ARG A 332 24.69 7.15 -10.70
CA ARG A 332 24.19 6.38 -11.84
C ARG A 332 23.16 5.36 -11.42
N LEU A 333 22.17 5.13 -12.28
CA LEU A 333 21.23 4.03 -12.15
C LEU A 333 21.55 2.99 -13.23
N ARG A 334 21.48 1.71 -12.89
CA ARG A 334 21.60 0.61 -13.85
C ARG A 334 20.31 -0.18 -13.86
N THR A 335 19.64 -0.26 -14.99
CA THR A 335 18.47 -1.14 -15.13
C THR A 335 18.91 -2.54 -15.55
N VAL A 336 18.26 -3.58 -15.03
CA VAL A 336 18.50 -4.99 -15.33
C VAL A 336 17.18 -5.64 -15.75
N ARG A 337 17.14 -6.32 -16.89
CA ARG A 337 15.93 -7.01 -17.37
C ARG A 337 15.68 -8.31 -16.61
N VAL A 338 14.51 -8.42 -15.99
CA VAL A 338 14.13 -9.58 -15.18
C VAL A 338 12.68 -9.97 -15.51
N PRO A 339 12.45 -10.85 -16.50
CA PRO A 339 11.10 -11.20 -16.94
C PRO A 339 10.44 -12.22 -15.98
N ALA A 340 10.28 -11.88 -14.70
CA ALA A 340 9.73 -12.81 -13.70
C ALA A 340 8.23 -12.62 -13.40
N PHE A 341 7.71 -11.41 -13.61
CA PHE A 341 6.30 -11.05 -13.39
C PHE A 341 5.59 -10.71 -14.70
N SER A 342 6.32 -10.12 -15.63
CA SER A 342 5.92 -9.80 -17.00
C SER A 342 7.18 -9.72 -17.87
N PRO A 343 7.11 -9.97 -19.19
CA PRO A 343 8.29 -9.94 -20.06
C PRO A 343 9.08 -8.63 -20.04
N GLU A 344 8.41 -7.50 -19.79
CA GLU A 344 9.01 -6.16 -19.77
C GLU A 344 9.54 -5.72 -18.41
N CYS A 345 9.53 -6.59 -17.38
CA CYS A 345 9.94 -6.18 -16.04
C CYS A 345 11.45 -5.85 -15.95
N LEU A 346 11.75 -4.79 -15.19
CA LEU A 346 13.10 -4.33 -14.87
C LEU A 346 13.31 -4.23 -13.36
N LEU A 347 14.55 -4.41 -12.94
CA LEU A 347 15.12 -3.97 -11.67
C LEU A 347 15.95 -2.70 -11.95
N ALA A 348 15.96 -1.71 -11.05
CA ALA A 348 16.89 -0.58 -11.14
C ALA A 348 17.83 -0.52 -9.93
N GLU A 349 19.13 -0.62 -10.19
CA GLU A 349 20.20 -0.48 -9.21
C GLU A 349 20.60 1.00 -9.08
N ILE A 350 20.82 1.49 -7.86
CA ILE A 350 21.29 2.85 -7.58
C ILE A 350 22.74 2.77 -7.12
N TYR A 351 23.64 3.39 -7.89
CA TYR A 351 25.06 3.48 -7.58
C TYR A 351 25.45 4.91 -7.21
N LEU A 352 26.20 5.03 -6.11
CA LEU A 352 26.86 6.26 -5.70
C LEU A 352 28.37 6.04 -5.67
N SER A 353 29.10 6.72 -6.55
CA SER A 353 30.56 6.57 -6.74
C SER A 353 30.96 5.10 -6.91
N GLU A 354 30.29 4.40 -7.83
CA GLU A 354 30.46 2.96 -8.11
C GLU A 354 30.04 2.00 -6.99
N VAL A 355 29.55 2.50 -5.85
CA VAL A 355 29.03 1.67 -4.75
C VAL A 355 27.53 1.48 -4.91
N LEU A 356 27.07 0.23 -4.93
CA LEU A 356 25.64 -0.10 -4.90
C LEU A 356 25.05 0.32 -3.55
N VAL A 357 24.14 1.29 -3.56
CA VAL A 357 23.51 1.84 -2.35
C VAL A 357 22.02 1.53 -2.27
N GLY A 358 21.37 1.19 -3.40
CA GLY A 358 19.95 0.81 -3.39
C GLY A 358 19.51 -0.03 -4.58
N LEU A 359 18.35 -0.66 -4.44
CA LEU A 359 17.69 -1.51 -5.43
C LEU A 359 16.21 -1.16 -5.49
N CYS A 360 15.73 -0.67 -6.63
CA CYS A 360 14.31 -0.44 -6.90
C CYS A 360 13.76 -1.66 -7.65
N THR A 361 13.04 -2.51 -6.94
CA THR A 361 12.67 -3.86 -7.39
C THR A 361 11.38 -3.93 -8.17
N GLY A 362 10.63 -2.83 -8.30
CA GLY A 362 9.35 -2.89 -8.97
C GLY A 362 8.40 -3.83 -8.23
N VAL A 363 7.86 -4.78 -8.99
CA VAL A 363 7.08 -5.94 -8.54
C VAL A 363 7.91 -7.20 -8.28
N LEU A 364 9.20 -7.21 -8.66
CA LEU A 364 10.06 -8.40 -8.65
C LEU A 364 10.43 -8.87 -7.25
N TRP A 365 10.35 -8.00 -6.26
CA TRP A 365 10.65 -8.33 -4.87
C TRP A 365 10.03 -7.31 -3.90
N GLY A 366 9.21 -7.77 -2.96
CA GLY A 366 8.71 -7.00 -1.82
C GLY A 366 9.57 -7.21 -0.57
N THR A 367 9.30 -6.51 0.53
CA THR A 367 10.10 -6.70 1.75
C THR A 367 10.00 -8.12 2.32
N ASP A 368 8.85 -8.78 2.18
CA ASP A 368 8.64 -10.15 2.68
C ASP A 368 7.88 -11.07 1.70
N ALA A 369 7.79 -10.69 0.42
CA ALA A 369 7.06 -11.44 -0.59
C ALA A 369 7.76 -11.42 -1.96
N ALA A 370 7.63 -12.54 -2.68
CA ALA A 370 7.96 -12.65 -4.09
C ALA A 370 6.77 -12.24 -4.98
N PRO A 371 6.98 -11.90 -6.27
CA PRO A 371 5.94 -11.46 -7.21
C PRO A 371 4.79 -12.46 -7.37
N ARG A 372 3.61 -11.96 -7.71
CA ARG A 372 2.49 -12.79 -8.17
C ARG A 372 2.86 -13.47 -9.50
N TRP A 373 2.68 -14.79 -9.56
CA TRP A 373 2.96 -15.59 -10.77
C TRP A 373 1.76 -15.62 -11.72
N ASP A 374 0.56 -15.44 -11.17
CA ASP A 374 -0.71 -15.52 -11.91
C ASP A 374 -0.90 -14.31 -12.84
N LEU A 375 -0.21 -13.21 -12.55
CA LEU A 375 -0.10 -12.05 -13.44
C LEU A 375 0.89 -12.26 -14.59
N LEU A 376 1.55 -13.42 -14.74
CA LEU A 376 2.25 -13.71 -16.00
C LEU A 376 1.29 -13.99 -17.16
N LYS A 377 0.07 -14.43 -16.83
CA LYS A 377 -0.96 -14.71 -17.84
C LYS A 377 -1.75 -13.45 -18.13
N TRP A 378 -1.98 -13.20 -19.41
CA TRP A 378 -2.79 -12.09 -19.88
C TRP A 378 -4.12 -12.63 -20.39
N SER A 379 -5.23 -12.12 -19.88
CA SER A 379 -6.52 -12.39 -20.49
C SER A 379 -6.94 -11.22 -21.37
N ALA A 380 -7.46 -11.52 -22.56
CA ALA A 380 -8.10 -10.51 -23.38
C ALA A 380 -9.35 -10.02 -22.63
N PHE A 381 -9.40 -8.72 -22.36
CA PHE A 381 -10.60 -8.09 -21.82
C PHE A 381 -11.05 -6.94 -22.74
N PRO A 382 -12.30 -6.97 -23.21
CA PRO A 382 -13.30 -8.02 -22.99
C PRO A 382 -13.04 -9.28 -23.83
N ARG A 383 -13.49 -10.44 -23.36
CA ARG A 383 -13.37 -11.72 -24.10
C ARG A 383 -14.33 -11.72 -25.29
N GLU A 384 -13.84 -12.05 -26.49
CA GLU A 384 -14.73 -12.31 -27.62
C GLU A 384 -15.63 -13.51 -27.29
N ALA A 385 -16.95 -13.31 -27.30
CA ALA A 385 -17.95 -14.33 -27.02
C ALA A 385 -17.99 -15.49 -28.04
N VAL A 386 -17.13 -15.46 -29.06
CA VAL A 386 -17.13 -16.40 -30.20
C VAL A 386 -16.26 -17.63 -29.93
N HIS A 387 -15.35 -17.56 -28.95
CA HIS A 387 -14.59 -18.73 -28.49
C HIS A 387 -15.26 -19.35 -27.26
N GLU A 388 -15.31 -20.69 -27.23
CA GLU A 388 -16.02 -21.50 -26.21
C GLU A 388 -15.90 -20.90 -24.79
N PRO A 389 -16.97 -20.97 -23.98
CA PRO A 389 -16.95 -20.45 -22.62
C PRO A 389 -15.79 -21.10 -21.86
N ALA A 390 -14.74 -20.33 -21.63
CA ALA A 390 -13.66 -20.74 -20.76
C ALA A 390 -14.27 -21.05 -19.38
N PRO A 391 -13.81 -22.12 -18.73
CA PRO A 391 -14.41 -22.55 -17.48
C PRO A 391 -14.21 -21.43 -16.43
N PRO A 392 -15.11 -21.31 -15.43
CA PRO A 392 -15.18 -20.16 -14.50
C PRO A 392 -13.82 -19.83 -13.89
N ALA A 393 -13.56 -18.58 -13.51
CA ALA A 393 -12.25 -18.15 -12.97
C ALA A 393 -11.74 -18.99 -11.77
N SER A 394 -12.59 -19.76 -11.09
CA SER A 394 -12.23 -20.73 -10.05
C SER A 394 -11.69 -22.09 -10.57
N SER A 395 -11.73 -22.33 -11.89
CA SER A 395 -11.41 -23.60 -12.55
C SER A 395 -10.13 -23.57 -13.39
N TYR A 396 -9.27 -22.55 -13.21
CA TYR A 396 -7.91 -22.49 -13.77
C TYR A 396 -6.94 -23.51 -13.14
N GLY A 397 -7.39 -24.77 -13.03
CA GLY A 397 -6.69 -25.94 -12.53
C GLY A 397 -6.05 -26.80 -13.64
N GLY A 398 -5.78 -26.23 -14.81
CA GLY A 398 -4.83 -26.82 -15.73
C GLY A 398 -3.43 -26.72 -15.13
N GLY A 399 -2.99 -27.76 -14.40
CA GLY A 399 -1.71 -27.76 -13.68
C GLY A 399 -0.51 -27.39 -14.55
N GLY A 400 -0.51 -27.80 -15.82
CA GLY A 400 0.61 -27.58 -16.75
C GLY A 400 1.04 -26.12 -16.92
N ASP A 401 0.12 -25.23 -17.29
CA ASP A 401 0.48 -23.82 -17.55
C ASP A 401 0.88 -23.06 -16.29
N ARG A 402 0.24 -23.40 -15.17
CA ARG A 402 0.57 -22.82 -13.87
C ARG A 402 1.98 -23.23 -13.44
N ASP A 403 2.27 -24.52 -13.51
CA ASP A 403 3.55 -25.06 -13.06
C ASP A 403 4.69 -24.48 -13.93
N MET A 404 4.46 -24.29 -15.24
CA MET A 404 5.39 -23.57 -16.13
C MET A 404 5.60 -22.11 -15.73
N ALA A 405 4.54 -21.35 -15.43
CA ALA A 405 4.66 -19.94 -15.03
C ALA A 405 5.41 -19.77 -13.70
N VAL A 406 5.15 -20.67 -12.73
CA VAL A 406 5.85 -20.66 -11.44
C VAL A 406 7.31 -21.05 -11.61
N ALA A 407 7.62 -22.07 -12.42
CA ALA A 407 8.99 -22.47 -12.74
C ALA A 407 9.76 -21.34 -13.44
N HIS A 408 9.15 -20.69 -14.42
CA HIS A 408 9.74 -19.53 -15.11
C HIS A 408 10.03 -18.38 -14.13
N SER A 409 9.06 -18.03 -13.28
CA SER A 409 9.22 -17.02 -12.22
C SER A 409 10.39 -17.38 -11.30
N TYR A 410 10.46 -18.65 -10.88
CA TYR A 410 11.53 -19.16 -10.03
C TYR A 410 12.89 -19.00 -10.69
N GLU A 411 13.06 -19.44 -11.94
CA GLU A 411 14.33 -19.38 -12.66
C GLU A 411 14.81 -17.94 -12.86
N ALA A 412 13.90 -17.05 -13.28
CA ALA A 412 14.22 -15.64 -13.50
C ALA A 412 14.59 -14.93 -12.19
N LEU A 413 13.81 -15.11 -11.12
CA LEU A 413 14.13 -14.55 -9.81
C LEU A 413 15.41 -15.14 -9.25
N LYS A 414 15.60 -16.45 -9.37
CA LYS A 414 16.79 -17.12 -8.86
C LYS A 414 18.03 -16.54 -9.49
N ARG A 415 18.08 -16.52 -10.82
CA ARG A 415 19.26 -16.15 -11.59
C ARG A 415 19.58 -14.65 -11.53
N TYR A 416 18.56 -13.79 -11.56
CA TYR A 416 18.77 -12.35 -11.75
C TYR A 416 18.48 -11.50 -10.51
N VAL A 417 17.93 -12.09 -9.44
CA VAL A 417 17.66 -11.38 -8.18
C VAL A 417 18.31 -12.10 -7.00
N PHE A 418 18.02 -13.39 -6.80
CA PHE A 418 18.52 -14.13 -5.64
C PHE A 418 20.04 -14.34 -5.72
N ASP A 419 20.56 -14.92 -6.80
CA ASP A 419 21.98 -15.27 -6.93
C ASP A 419 22.89 -14.00 -6.85
N PRO A 420 22.54 -12.85 -7.47
CA PRO A 420 23.36 -11.64 -7.36
C PRO A 420 23.28 -10.92 -6.00
N TYR A 421 22.10 -10.87 -5.37
CA TYR A 421 21.87 -9.97 -4.21
C TYR A 421 21.65 -10.69 -2.87
N PHE A 422 21.12 -11.91 -2.87
CA PHE A 422 20.74 -12.63 -1.64
C PHE A 422 21.62 -13.85 -1.36
N ALA A 423 22.03 -14.62 -2.37
CA ALA A 423 22.92 -15.76 -2.18
C ALA A 423 24.24 -15.39 -1.46
N PRO A 424 24.90 -14.25 -1.77
CA PRO A 424 26.11 -13.82 -1.05
C PRO A 424 25.84 -13.52 0.43
N LEU A 425 24.61 -13.19 0.80
CA LEU A 425 24.19 -12.90 2.18
C LEU A 425 23.88 -14.19 2.97
N CYS A 426 23.54 -15.27 2.28
CA CYS A 426 23.25 -16.57 2.88
C CYS A 426 24.51 -17.39 3.18
N GLY A 427 25.57 -17.24 2.38
CA GLY A 427 26.78 -18.08 2.41
C GLY A 427 27.70 -17.90 3.64
N GLY A 428 27.58 -16.81 4.40
CA GLY A 428 28.48 -16.50 5.52
C GLY A 428 28.21 -17.26 6.84
N GLY A 429 27.32 -18.27 6.84
CA GLY A 429 26.83 -18.92 8.06
C GLY A 429 27.01 -20.44 8.15
N ALA A 430 27.75 -21.06 7.23
CA ALA A 430 27.80 -22.52 7.04
C ALA A 430 28.35 -23.35 8.23
N GLU A 431 28.77 -22.75 9.35
CA GLU A 431 29.15 -23.46 10.58
C GLU A 431 28.28 -23.16 11.81
N ARG A 432 27.04 -22.68 11.65
CA ARG A 432 26.06 -22.72 12.75
C ARG A 432 25.23 -23.99 12.66
N SER A 433 25.79 -25.07 13.19
CA SER A 433 25.07 -26.29 13.52
C SER A 433 23.77 -25.97 14.26
N ARG A 434 22.63 -26.20 13.61
CA ARG A 434 21.36 -26.35 14.33
C ARG A 434 21.49 -27.61 15.18
N PRO A 435 21.11 -27.60 16.47
CA PRO A 435 20.98 -28.84 17.21
C PRO A 435 19.82 -29.63 16.60
N SER A 436 20.16 -30.59 15.74
CA SER A 436 19.23 -31.60 15.28
C SER A 436 18.80 -32.44 16.48
N ARG A 437 17.57 -32.24 16.94
CA ARG A 437 16.88 -33.21 17.78
C ARG A 437 16.40 -34.30 16.82
N ASN A 438 17.07 -35.46 16.89
CA ASN A 438 16.84 -36.71 16.14
C ASN A 438 17.82 -36.97 14.98
N ALA A 439 18.97 -37.54 15.31
CA ALA A 439 19.68 -38.44 14.41
C ALA A 439 20.30 -39.57 15.26
N VAL A 440 19.84 -40.78 14.98
CA VAL A 440 20.28 -42.04 15.57
C VAL A 440 21.65 -42.42 14.99
N GLU A 441 22.44 -43.08 15.83
CA GLU A 441 23.80 -43.58 15.62
C GLU A 441 24.06 -44.23 14.26
N SER A 442 25.17 -43.84 13.62
CA SER A 442 25.93 -44.70 12.72
C SER A 442 27.35 -44.18 12.62
N SER A 443 28.30 -45.01 13.07
CA SER A 443 29.73 -44.76 13.15
C SER A 443 30.44 -45.24 11.88
N ARG A 444 31.37 -44.42 11.35
CA ARG A 444 32.66 -44.84 10.78
C ARG A 444 33.56 -43.62 10.49
N PRO A 445 34.90 -43.72 10.72
CA PRO A 445 35.83 -42.61 10.53
C PRO A 445 36.59 -42.70 9.19
N ASP A 446 37.39 -41.67 8.96
CA ASP A 446 38.38 -41.43 7.90
C ASP A 446 37.87 -40.93 6.56
N GLU A 447 38.04 -39.62 6.34
CA GLU A 447 38.84 -39.15 5.19
C GLU A 447 39.38 -37.74 5.44
N THR A 448 40.60 -37.54 4.95
CA THR A 448 41.55 -36.43 5.08
C THR A 448 40.99 -35.04 4.77
N ILE A 449 41.20 -34.09 5.69
CA ILE A 449 40.99 -32.65 5.47
C ILE A 449 42.22 -32.09 4.76
N GLU A 450 42.10 -31.79 3.47
CA GLU A 450 43.03 -30.91 2.77
C GLU A 450 42.63 -29.44 2.98
N ASP A 451 43.65 -28.66 3.34
CA ASP A 451 43.61 -27.27 3.76
C ASP A 451 43.34 -26.34 2.56
N ALA A 452 42.10 -25.88 2.40
CA ALA A 452 41.70 -24.90 1.39
C ALA A 452 41.69 -23.45 1.96
N GLY A 453 42.76 -23.07 2.65
CA GLY A 453 42.99 -21.70 3.12
C GLY A 453 43.51 -20.78 2.00
N GLY A 454 42.62 -20.26 1.14
CA GLY A 454 43.08 -19.31 0.11
C GLY A 454 42.04 -18.45 -0.63
N LYS A 455 40.74 -18.79 -0.61
CA LYS A 455 39.70 -18.05 -1.37
C LYS A 455 38.65 -17.30 -0.54
N ALA A 456 38.77 -17.31 0.79
CA ALA A 456 37.75 -16.74 1.66
C ALA A 456 37.78 -15.19 1.76
N ALA A 457 38.90 -14.53 1.46
CA ALA A 457 39.06 -13.09 1.71
C ALA A 457 38.26 -12.20 0.72
N GLU A 458 38.19 -12.57 -0.55
CA GLU A 458 37.57 -11.75 -1.61
C GLU A 458 36.02 -11.73 -1.54
N ALA A 459 35.41 -12.85 -1.13
CA ALA A 459 33.96 -12.95 -0.96
C ALA A 459 33.38 -12.08 0.19
N THR A 460 34.23 -11.61 1.12
CA THR A 460 33.79 -10.84 2.29
C THR A 460 33.56 -9.35 2.00
N ALA A 461 34.24 -8.77 1.01
CA ALA A 461 34.11 -7.36 0.68
C ALA A 461 32.77 -7.06 -0.01
N ASP A 462 32.41 -7.87 -1.01
CA ASP A 462 31.17 -7.70 -1.78
C ASP A 462 29.92 -7.97 -0.94
N SER A 463 29.97 -8.98 -0.06
CA SER A 463 28.85 -9.27 0.85
C SER A 463 28.59 -8.14 1.86
N ASN A 464 29.63 -7.44 2.33
CA ASN A 464 29.48 -6.27 3.20
C ASN A 464 28.84 -5.07 2.49
N GLY A 465 29.14 -4.88 1.19
CA GLY A 465 28.48 -3.87 0.36
C GLY A 465 26.97 -4.17 0.22
N LEU A 466 26.64 -5.41 -0.17
CA LEU A 466 25.26 -5.86 -0.35
C LEU A 466 24.43 -5.76 0.94
N GLN A 467 25.00 -6.07 2.10
CA GLN A 467 24.29 -5.95 3.38
C GLN A 467 23.73 -4.54 3.63
N ARG A 468 24.37 -3.52 3.07
CA ARG A 468 24.05 -2.09 3.26
C ARG A 468 23.14 -1.53 2.18
N ALA A 469 23.02 -2.18 1.02
CA ALA A 469 22.10 -1.74 -0.02
C ALA A 469 20.66 -1.73 0.49
N VAL A 470 19.90 -0.68 0.16
CA VAL A 470 18.48 -0.51 0.54
C VAL A 470 17.59 -0.97 -0.60
N LEU A 471 16.65 -1.87 -0.30
CA LEU A 471 15.62 -2.31 -1.24
C LEU A 471 14.40 -1.40 -1.15
N PHE A 472 13.89 -0.98 -2.30
CA PHE A 472 12.68 -0.17 -2.50
C PHE A 472 11.71 -0.91 -3.43
N PRO A 473 10.65 -1.54 -2.89
CA PRO A 473 9.60 -2.09 -3.72
C PRO A 473 8.67 -0.98 -4.21
N THR A 474 8.04 -1.19 -5.37
CA THR A 474 7.00 -0.29 -5.89
C THR A 474 5.66 -0.49 -5.20
N HIS A 475 5.45 -1.66 -4.57
CA HIS A 475 4.21 -1.99 -3.87
C HIS A 475 4.47 -2.29 -2.41
N GLY A 476 3.66 -1.68 -1.54
CA GLY A 476 3.68 -1.93 -0.10
C GLY A 476 2.79 -3.09 0.33
N GLY A 477 2.79 -3.37 1.63
CA GLY A 477 1.93 -4.41 2.21
C GLY A 477 0.45 -4.15 1.95
N TYR A 478 -0.31 -5.23 1.76
CA TYR A 478 -1.76 -5.23 1.48
C TYR A 478 -2.19 -4.64 0.12
N SER A 479 -1.27 -4.49 -0.84
CA SER A 479 -1.63 -4.28 -2.25
C SER A 479 -2.19 -5.57 -2.86
N ASN A 480 -3.07 -5.47 -3.87
CA ASN A 480 -3.48 -6.63 -4.66
C ASN A 480 -2.35 -7.15 -5.57
N VAL A 481 -1.26 -6.41 -5.77
CA VAL A 481 -0.17 -6.80 -6.69
C VAL A 481 0.84 -7.74 -6.02
N THR A 482 0.88 -7.77 -4.69
CA THR A 482 1.88 -8.54 -3.91
C THR A 482 1.26 -9.16 -2.67
N ASN A 483 1.77 -10.34 -2.29
CA ASN A 483 1.43 -11.00 -1.01
C ASN A 483 2.21 -10.40 0.19
N GLN A 484 2.82 -9.22 0.01
CA GLN A 484 3.55 -8.54 1.07
C GLN A 484 2.61 -8.24 2.24
N LEU A 485 2.99 -8.67 3.45
CA LEU A 485 2.24 -8.43 4.67
C LEU A 485 2.82 -7.27 5.47
N ASP A 486 4.15 -7.14 5.43
CA ASP A 486 4.86 -6.06 6.08
C ASP A 486 4.52 -4.69 5.47
N LEU A 487 4.34 -3.69 6.33
CA LEU A 487 4.04 -2.30 5.96
C LEU A 487 5.29 -1.49 5.56
N TYR A 488 6.45 -2.14 5.51
CA TYR A 488 7.72 -1.48 5.23
C TYR A 488 7.86 -1.17 3.74
N TRP A 489 8.33 0.03 3.46
CA TRP A 489 8.58 0.52 2.11
C TRP A 489 10.07 0.54 1.74
N ALA A 490 10.93 0.28 2.70
CA ALA A 490 12.36 0.17 2.44
C ALA A 490 13.05 -0.61 3.55
N ALA A 491 14.04 -1.43 3.19
CA ALA A 491 14.83 -2.19 4.13
C ALA A 491 16.21 -2.52 3.57
N HIS A 492 17.22 -2.59 4.43
CA HIS A 492 18.53 -3.11 4.02
C HIS A 492 18.43 -4.59 3.65
N LEU A 493 19.13 -5.02 2.59
CA LEU A 493 19.15 -6.42 2.19
C LEU A 493 19.64 -7.34 3.32
N GLY A 494 20.65 -6.92 4.06
CA GLY A 494 21.11 -7.65 5.25
C GLY A 494 20.04 -7.75 6.33
N GLY A 495 19.18 -6.72 6.46
CA GLY A 495 18.00 -6.74 7.33
C GLY A 495 16.97 -7.77 6.87
N LEU A 496 16.65 -7.79 5.57
CA LEU A 496 15.72 -8.77 4.99
C LEU A 496 16.22 -10.21 5.17
N ALA A 497 17.51 -10.47 4.95
CA ALA A 497 18.12 -11.77 5.22
C ALA A 497 18.04 -12.21 6.70
N ARG A 498 17.66 -11.32 7.62
CA ARG A 498 17.43 -11.61 9.05
C ARG A 498 15.96 -11.55 9.45
N MET A 499 15.06 -10.98 8.66
CA MET A 499 13.63 -10.97 8.97
C MET A 499 13.02 -12.35 8.73
N LYS A 500 12.14 -12.82 9.63
CA LYS A 500 11.59 -14.18 9.55
C LYS A 500 10.77 -14.41 8.28
N HIS A 501 9.91 -13.46 7.92
CA HIS A 501 9.03 -13.56 6.76
C HIS A 501 9.83 -13.49 5.46
N SER A 502 10.71 -12.50 5.32
CA SER A 502 11.62 -12.38 4.17
C SER A 502 12.53 -13.60 4.00
N ARG A 503 13.09 -14.14 5.09
CA ARG A 503 13.88 -15.38 5.05
C ARG A 503 13.13 -16.57 4.49
N THR A 504 11.83 -16.67 4.75
CA THR A 504 11.03 -17.76 4.19
C THR A 504 11.04 -17.72 2.66
N VAL A 505 10.96 -16.53 2.05
CA VAL A 505 11.06 -16.36 0.59
C VAL A 505 12.46 -16.69 0.10
N ILE A 506 13.48 -16.12 0.75
CA ILE A 506 14.90 -16.31 0.40
C ILE A 506 15.28 -17.80 0.45
N ASP A 507 14.93 -18.51 1.53
CA ASP A 507 15.23 -19.94 1.71
C ASP A 507 14.51 -20.80 0.65
N THR A 508 13.29 -20.43 0.24
CA THR A 508 12.57 -21.17 -0.81
C THR A 508 13.21 -21.00 -2.18
N LEU A 509 13.78 -19.84 -2.50
CA LEU A 509 14.53 -19.61 -3.74
C LEU A 509 15.95 -20.16 -3.71
N ALA A 510 16.53 -20.31 -2.52
CA ALA A 510 17.82 -20.95 -2.31
C ALA A 510 17.78 -22.46 -2.61
N THR A 511 16.59 -23.08 -2.56
CA THR A 511 16.42 -24.53 -2.66
C THR A 511 16.01 -24.97 -4.06
N THR A 512 14.72 -25.20 -4.31
CA THR A 512 14.21 -25.76 -5.58
C THR A 512 12.93 -25.07 -6.04
N ALA A 513 12.60 -25.23 -7.32
CA ALA A 513 11.36 -24.71 -7.90
C ALA A 513 10.12 -25.27 -7.17
N GLU A 514 10.15 -26.53 -6.75
CA GLU A 514 9.06 -27.17 -6.00
C GLU A 514 8.89 -26.58 -4.60
N ALA A 515 10.00 -26.18 -3.95
CA ALA A 515 9.93 -25.50 -2.66
C ALA A 515 9.30 -24.11 -2.79
N PHE A 516 9.65 -23.38 -3.84
CA PHE A 516 9.05 -22.08 -4.17
C PHE A 516 7.57 -22.20 -4.53
N ASP A 517 7.18 -23.19 -5.35
CA ASP A 517 5.78 -23.47 -5.66
C ASP A 517 4.97 -23.85 -4.40
N ARG A 518 5.52 -24.70 -3.52
CA ARG A 518 4.88 -25.00 -2.22
C ARG A 518 4.71 -23.76 -1.35
N TYR A 519 5.67 -22.84 -1.35
CA TYR A 519 5.54 -21.56 -0.67
C TYR A 519 4.40 -20.73 -1.27
N LYS A 520 4.36 -20.58 -2.60
CA LYS A 520 3.28 -19.85 -3.30
C LYS A 520 1.90 -20.46 -3.05
N LYS A 521 1.78 -21.80 -3.04
CA LYS A 521 0.55 -22.54 -2.71
C LYS A 521 0.04 -22.29 -1.28
N ARG A 522 0.89 -21.86 -0.36
CA ARG A 522 0.51 -21.53 1.03
C ARG A 522 0.06 -20.09 1.21
N LEU A 523 0.40 -19.19 0.29
CA LEU A 523 -0.04 -17.81 0.34
C LEU A 523 -1.54 -17.74 0.02
N PRO A 524 -2.28 -16.80 0.63
CA PRO A 524 -3.66 -16.58 0.25
C PRO A 524 -3.75 -16.19 -1.23
N PRO A 525 -4.76 -16.69 -1.97
CA PRO A 525 -5.04 -16.16 -3.29
C PRO A 525 -5.42 -14.69 -3.16
N LEU A 526 -4.89 -13.86 -4.06
CA LEU A 526 -5.24 -12.45 -4.15
C LEU A 526 -6.24 -12.26 -5.30
N PRO A 527 -7.15 -11.27 -5.21
CA PRO A 527 -8.07 -10.97 -6.30
C PRO A 527 -7.30 -10.65 -7.59
N HIS A 528 -7.76 -11.16 -8.74
CA HIS A 528 -7.25 -10.78 -10.06
C HIS A 528 -8.37 -10.06 -10.82
N PRO A 529 -8.60 -8.77 -10.55
CA PRO A 529 -9.67 -8.04 -11.19
C PRO A 529 -9.39 -7.87 -12.69
N PRO A 530 -10.41 -7.88 -13.57
CA PRO A 530 -10.22 -7.67 -15.01
C PRO A 530 -9.56 -6.33 -15.36
N SER A 531 -9.66 -5.34 -14.46
CA SER A 531 -8.96 -4.06 -14.58
C SER A 531 -7.44 -4.18 -14.62
N PHE A 532 -6.86 -5.26 -14.07
CA PHE A 532 -5.41 -5.48 -14.12
C PHE A 532 -4.93 -5.71 -15.54
N ASP A 533 -5.58 -6.61 -16.26
CA ASP A 533 -5.18 -6.95 -17.63
C ASP A 533 -5.43 -5.76 -18.57
N ALA A 534 -6.57 -5.09 -18.42
CA ALA A 534 -6.90 -3.89 -19.17
C ALA A 534 -5.87 -2.76 -18.95
N SER A 535 -5.51 -2.47 -17.69
CA SER A 535 -4.54 -1.43 -17.37
C SER A 535 -3.16 -1.74 -17.96
N ARG A 536 -2.72 -3.00 -17.88
CA ARG A 536 -1.45 -3.42 -18.48
C ARG A 536 -1.41 -3.24 -19.98
N VAL A 537 -2.49 -3.61 -20.67
CA VAL A 537 -2.60 -3.41 -22.12
C VAL A 537 -2.50 -1.91 -22.46
N VAL A 538 -3.15 -1.03 -21.71
CA VAL A 538 -3.04 0.42 -21.90
C VAL A 538 -1.59 0.89 -21.75
N HIS A 539 -0.93 0.56 -20.65
CA HIS A 539 0.45 0.99 -20.40
C HIS A 539 1.45 0.40 -21.40
N LEU A 540 1.25 -0.86 -21.80
CA LEU A 540 2.07 -1.49 -22.81
C LEU A 540 1.92 -0.80 -24.17
N ARG A 541 0.70 -0.40 -24.56
CA ARG A 541 0.48 0.39 -25.78
C ARG A 541 1.16 1.75 -25.71
N GLN A 542 1.12 2.43 -24.57
CA GLN A 542 1.86 3.69 -24.38
C GLN A 542 3.36 3.49 -24.60
N LEU A 543 3.95 2.46 -24.00
CA LEU A 543 5.39 2.15 -24.18
C LEU A 543 5.71 1.76 -25.63
N LEU A 544 4.87 0.96 -26.27
CA LEU A 544 5.04 0.56 -27.68
C LEU A 544 4.92 1.73 -28.64
N ALA A 545 4.08 2.73 -28.33
CA ALA A 545 3.91 3.93 -29.14
C ALA A 545 5.15 4.84 -29.17
N LEU A 546 6.10 4.63 -28.24
CA LEU A 546 7.40 5.30 -28.24
C LEU A 546 8.39 4.68 -29.23
N LEU A 547 8.09 3.50 -29.77
CA LEU A 547 8.93 2.81 -30.74
C LEU A 547 8.57 3.20 -32.18
N PRO A 548 9.53 3.18 -33.11
CA PRO A 548 9.24 3.19 -34.54
C PRO A 548 8.33 2.02 -34.94
N PRO A 549 7.43 2.18 -35.94
CA PRO A 549 6.44 1.16 -36.31
C PRO A 549 7.03 -0.24 -36.63
N GLU A 550 8.21 -0.29 -37.24
CA GLU A 550 8.92 -1.55 -37.54
C GLU A 550 9.37 -2.26 -36.25
N GLN A 551 9.92 -1.51 -35.30
CA GLN A 551 10.33 -2.03 -34.00
C GLN A 551 9.13 -2.42 -33.14
N GLN A 552 8.04 -1.68 -33.22
CA GLN A 552 6.78 -2.03 -32.57
C GLN A 552 6.28 -3.40 -33.05
N THR A 553 6.23 -3.62 -34.36
CA THR A 553 5.78 -4.90 -34.95
C THR A 553 6.69 -6.05 -34.54
N ALA A 554 8.01 -5.85 -34.60
CA ALA A 554 9.00 -6.84 -34.19
C ALA A 554 8.94 -7.15 -32.68
N CYS A 555 8.68 -6.16 -31.84
CA CYS A 555 8.51 -6.33 -30.40
C CYS A 555 7.23 -7.10 -30.09
N VAL A 556 6.10 -6.75 -30.73
CA VAL A 556 4.83 -7.45 -30.55
C VAL A 556 4.94 -8.92 -30.93
N ALA A 557 5.65 -9.24 -32.02
CA ALA A 557 5.88 -10.62 -32.44
C ALA A 557 6.61 -11.47 -31.38
N GLN A 558 7.43 -10.87 -30.52
CA GLN A 558 8.18 -11.55 -29.47
C GLN A 558 7.37 -11.82 -28.19
N PHE A 559 6.22 -11.16 -28.00
CA PHE A 559 5.41 -11.40 -26.82
C PHE A 559 4.81 -12.82 -26.80
N PRO A 560 4.54 -13.38 -25.61
CA PRO A 560 3.71 -14.55 -25.43
C PRO A 560 2.36 -14.44 -26.17
N GLY A 561 1.81 -15.58 -26.58
CA GLY A 561 0.60 -15.62 -27.41
C GLY A 561 -0.60 -14.91 -26.77
N ASP A 562 -0.83 -15.16 -25.48
CA ASP A 562 -1.89 -14.54 -24.69
C ASP A 562 -1.77 -13.01 -24.59
N MET A 563 -0.54 -12.50 -24.46
CA MET A 563 -0.25 -11.07 -24.43
C MET A 563 -0.42 -10.40 -25.81
N ARG A 564 -0.06 -11.10 -26.90
CA ARG A 564 -0.36 -10.64 -28.26
C ARG A 564 -1.86 -10.60 -28.51
N ASP A 565 -2.58 -11.63 -28.07
CA ASP A 565 -4.03 -11.71 -28.18
C ASP A 565 -4.69 -10.59 -27.35
N ALA A 566 -4.25 -10.36 -26.11
CA ALA A 566 -4.72 -9.24 -25.30
C ALA A 566 -4.46 -7.88 -26.00
N LEU A 567 -3.27 -7.65 -26.58
CA LEU A 567 -2.99 -6.43 -27.34
C LEU A 567 -3.86 -6.28 -28.59
N ARG A 568 -4.18 -7.38 -29.26
CA ARG A 568 -4.96 -7.41 -30.51
C ARG A 568 -6.45 -7.23 -30.27
N TYR A 569 -6.99 -7.90 -29.26
CA TYR A 569 -8.42 -8.02 -29.00
C TYR A 569 -8.90 -7.13 -27.86
N SER A 570 -8.05 -6.56 -27.02
CA SER A 570 -8.53 -5.61 -26.00
C SER A 570 -8.87 -4.26 -26.63
N PHE A 571 -9.85 -3.58 -26.06
CA PHE A 571 -10.25 -2.25 -26.50
C PHE A 571 -9.09 -1.24 -26.43
N ASP A 572 -8.93 -0.39 -27.47
CA ASP A 572 -7.94 0.69 -27.50
C ASP A 572 -8.61 2.06 -27.31
N PRO A 573 -8.51 2.67 -26.11
CA PRO A 573 -9.12 3.97 -25.85
C PRO A 573 -8.48 5.11 -26.66
N SER A 574 -7.21 4.98 -27.08
CA SER A 574 -6.52 6.02 -27.86
C SER A 574 -7.07 6.15 -29.28
N ALA A 575 -7.54 5.04 -29.84
CA ALA A 575 -8.16 4.97 -31.16
C ALA A 575 -9.55 5.64 -31.20
N ALA A 576 -10.23 5.79 -30.05
CA ALA A 576 -11.50 6.50 -29.96
C ALA A 576 -11.32 8.03 -29.96
N ASN A 577 -10.17 8.54 -29.50
CA ASN A 577 -9.87 9.98 -29.44
C ASN A 577 -9.26 10.53 -30.75
N SER A 578 -8.64 9.66 -31.56
CA SER A 578 -8.17 10.01 -32.92
C SER A 578 -9.34 9.95 -33.90
N GLY A 579 -10.14 11.03 -33.94
CA GLY A 579 -11.37 11.21 -34.72
C GLY A 579 -11.74 10.10 -35.70
N LEU A 580 -12.84 9.39 -35.39
CA LEU A 580 -13.63 8.32 -36.06
C LEU A 580 -13.29 7.81 -37.48
N SER A 581 -12.57 8.55 -38.31
CA SER A 581 -12.24 8.25 -39.71
C SER A 581 -11.29 7.08 -39.93
N ALA A 582 -10.46 6.68 -38.95
CA ALA A 582 -9.41 5.66 -39.15
C ALA A 582 -9.58 4.35 -38.36
N LEU A 583 -10.69 4.16 -37.62
CA LEU A 583 -10.94 2.88 -36.94
C LEU A 583 -11.21 1.77 -37.96
N SER A 584 -10.56 0.61 -37.77
CA SER A 584 -10.90 -0.59 -38.53
C SER A 584 -12.38 -0.96 -38.27
N LYS A 585 -13.05 -1.59 -39.25
CA LYS A 585 -14.44 -2.04 -39.07
C LYS A 585 -14.61 -2.97 -37.86
N ALA A 586 -13.58 -3.77 -37.54
CA ALA A 586 -13.57 -4.65 -36.37
C ALA A 586 -13.52 -3.85 -35.06
N SER A 587 -12.64 -2.83 -34.98
CA SER A 587 -12.53 -1.97 -33.80
C SER A 587 -13.79 -1.12 -33.55
N ARG A 588 -14.48 -0.67 -34.62
CA ARG A 588 -15.79 0.00 -34.48
C ARG A 588 -16.88 -0.95 -34.00
N ALA A 589 -17.01 -2.13 -34.61
CA ALA A 589 -17.99 -3.12 -34.19
C ALA A 589 -17.79 -3.55 -32.73
N GLN A 590 -16.53 -3.62 -32.29
CA GLN A 590 -16.15 -3.93 -30.92
C GLN A 590 -16.39 -2.76 -29.95
N LEU A 591 -16.11 -1.52 -30.37
CA LEU A 591 -16.50 -0.32 -29.61
C LEU A 591 -18.02 -0.31 -29.40
N ASP A 592 -18.78 -0.50 -30.47
CA ASP A 592 -20.25 -0.49 -30.45
C ASP A 592 -20.82 -1.61 -29.57
N SER A 593 -20.20 -2.81 -29.55
CA SER A 593 -20.65 -3.96 -28.74
C SER A 593 -20.38 -3.84 -27.24
N PHE A 594 -19.42 -3.01 -26.81
CA PHE A 594 -19.12 -2.77 -25.38
C PHE A 594 -19.61 -1.41 -24.87
N SER A 595 -20.26 -0.65 -25.74
CA SER A 595 -20.47 0.78 -25.50
C SER A 595 -21.60 1.15 -24.57
N LEU A 596 -22.39 0.22 -24.01
CA LEU A 596 -23.65 0.62 -23.34
C LEU A 596 -23.76 0.25 -21.86
N TYR A 597 -22.82 -0.51 -21.29
CA TYR A 597 -22.79 -0.72 -19.83
C TYR A 597 -22.14 0.47 -19.13
N VAL A 598 -22.67 0.85 -17.97
CA VAL A 598 -22.15 1.93 -17.13
C VAL A 598 -21.80 1.39 -15.75
N ASN A 599 -20.56 1.59 -15.32
CA ASN A 599 -20.18 1.35 -13.93
C ASN A 599 -20.84 2.38 -13.03
N LEU A 600 -21.87 1.98 -12.28
CA LEU A 600 -22.52 2.85 -11.32
C LEU A 600 -21.96 2.60 -9.92
N ILE A 601 -21.18 3.55 -9.40
CA ILE A 601 -20.45 3.43 -8.14
C ILE A 601 -20.92 4.50 -7.17
N ASP A 602 -21.34 4.10 -5.98
CA ASP A 602 -21.68 5.02 -4.90
C ASP A 602 -20.63 4.97 -3.79
N VAL A 603 -19.98 6.10 -3.50
CA VAL A 603 -18.94 6.18 -2.47
C VAL A 603 -19.39 6.85 -1.18
N ARG A 604 -20.68 7.17 -1.06
CA ARG A 604 -21.28 7.72 0.17
C ARG A 604 -21.19 6.71 1.31
N ASP A 605 -21.48 7.20 2.53
CA ASP A 605 -21.62 6.30 3.67
C ASP A 605 -22.70 5.25 3.41
N ALA A 606 -22.52 4.06 3.97
CA ALA A 606 -23.47 2.98 3.76
C ALA A 606 -24.88 3.32 4.24
N ALA A 607 -25.03 4.12 5.30
CA ALA A 607 -26.34 4.57 5.77
C ALA A 607 -27.05 5.43 4.71
N ASP A 608 -26.33 6.36 4.08
CA ASP A 608 -26.86 7.21 3.03
C ASP A 608 -27.22 6.42 1.77
N TYR A 609 -26.38 5.44 1.41
CA TYR A 609 -26.65 4.52 0.30
C TYR A 609 -27.91 3.70 0.57
N HIS A 610 -28.02 3.07 1.74
CA HIS A 610 -29.19 2.23 2.07
C HIS A 610 -30.47 3.02 2.23
N ALA A 611 -30.41 4.28 2.67
CA ALA A 611 -31.59 5.12 2.73
C ALA A 611 -32.15 5.41 1.32
N LEU A 612 -31.26 5.72 0.37
CA LEU A 612 -31.62 6.05 -1.00
C LEU A 612 -30.42 5.86 -1.93
N HIS A 613 -30.55 5.04 -2.96
CA HIS A 613 -29.53 4.87 -4.01
C HIS A 613 -30.15 4.69 -5.39
N LEU A 614 -29.32 4.81 -6.43
CA LEU A 614 -29.72 4.46 -7.78
C LEU A 614 -29.67 2.94 -7.95
N SER A 615 -30.74 2.36 -8.50
CA SER A 615 -30.76 0.95 -8.88
C SER A 615 -29.60 0.62 -9.80
N GLY A 616 -28.92 -0.48 -9.53
CA GLY A 616 -27.73 -0.87 -10.28
C GLY A 616 -26.42 -0.37 -9.68
N ALA A 617 -26.46 0.51 -8.67
CA ALA A 617 -25.27 1.01 -8.01
C ALA A 617 -24.58 -0.06 -7.15
N VAL A 618 -23.26 0.06 -7.01
CA VAL A 618 -22.47 -0.68 -6.01
C VAL A 618 -21.89 0.32 -5.02
N ASN A 619 -22.11 0.07 -3.73
CA ASN A 619 -21.58 0.94 -2.68
C ASN A 619 -20.16 0.53 -2.30
N VAL A 620 -19.20 1.44 -2.49
CA VAL A 620 -17.82 1.31 -2.03
C VAL A 620 -17.45 2.57 -1.25
N PRO A 621 -17.80 2.63 0.06
CA PRO A 621 -17.62 3.85 0.84
C PRO A 621 -16.17 4.31 0.89
N MET A 622 -15.92 5.55 0.46
CA MET A 622 -14.57 6.14 0.55
C MET A 622 -14.29 6.76 1.92
N SER A 623 -15.34 7.10 2.66
CA SER A 623 -15.29 7.60 4.03
C SER A 623 -15.74 6.53 5.02
N PHE A 624 -14.98 5.46 5.17
CA PHE A 624 -15.22 4.48 6.24
C PHE A 624 -14.46 4.92 7.52
N PRO A 625 -15.04 4.84 8.73
CA PRO A 625 -14.45 5.37 9.96
C PRO A 625 -12.95 5.02 10.08
N GLY A 626 -12.12 6.07 10.15
CA GLY A 626 -10.66 6.03 9.99
C GLY A 626 -9.88 5.28 11.09
N VAL A 627 -10.57 4.62 12.02
CA VAL A 627 -9.99 3.69 13.00
C VAL A 627 -9.72 2.30 12.41
N ALA A 628 -10.45 1.91 11.36
CA ALA A 628 -10.15 0.70 10.61
C ALA A 628 -9.50 1.07 9.27
N TYR A 629 -8.57 0.25 8.79
CA TYR A 629 -7.88 0.35 7.49
C TYR A 629 -8.79 0.46 6.23
N GLY A 630 -10.11 0.68 6.37
CA GLY A 630 -11.14 0.63 5.32
C GLY A 630 -11.06 1.74 4.26
N ALA A 631 -10.94 3.01 4.64
CA ALA A 631 -10.86 4.12 3.66
C ALA A 631 -9.62 4.04 2.76
N ARG A 632 -8.52 3.47 3.27
CA ARG A 632 -7.30 3.19 2.48
C ARG A 632 -7.43 1.97 1.56
N LYS A 633 -8.56 1.25 1.57
CA LYS A 633 -8.79 0.05 0.75
C LYS A 633 -9.92 0.23 -0.27
N ALA A 634 -10.55 1.41 -0.37
CA ALA A 634 -11.61 1.63 -1.36
C ALA A 634 -11.12 1.37 -2.79
N GLU A 635 -9.93 1.88 -3.14
CA GLU A 635 -9.32 1.70 -4.47
C GLU A 635 -9.13 0.22 -4.83
N LEU A 636 -8.72 -0.59 -3.86
CA LEU A 636 -8.55 -2.03 -4.01
C LEU A 636 -9.85 -2.73 -4.42
N TRP A 637 -10.98 -2.36 -3.81
CA TRP A 637 -12.28 -2.96 -4.13
C TRP A 637 -12.94 -2.33 -5.35
N LEU A 638 -12.69 -1.04 -5.61
CA LEU A 638 -13.10 -0.38 -6.85
C LEU A 638 -12.52 -1.13 -8.06
N GLN A 639 -11.24 -1.50 -8.03
CA GLN A 639 -10.64 -2.34 -9.08
C GLN A 639 -11.40 -3.67 -9.28
N CYS A 640 -11.90 -4.28 -8.20
CA CYS A 640 -12.65 -5.53 -8.28
C CYS A 640 -14.06 -5.39 -8.87
N VAL A 641 -14.70 -4.23 -8.75
CA VAL A 641 -16.09 -4.03 -9.20
C VAL A 641 -16.20 -3.31 -10.55
N LEU A 642 -15.15 -2.61 -10.98
CA LEU A 642 -15.15 -1.85 -12.23
C LEU A 642 -14.97 -2.78 -13.43
N VAL A 643 -15.87 -2.62 -14.41
CA VAL A 643 -15.72 -3.16 -15.76
C VAL A 643 -14.80 -2.22 -16.56
N PRO A 644 -13.63 -2.67 -17.02
CA PRO A 644 -12.70 -1.82 -17.76
C PRO A 644 -13.28 -1.20 -19.02
N PHE A 645 -12.79 -0.01 -19.40
CA PHE A 645 -13.14 0.72 -20.62
C PHE A 645 -14.60 1.14 -20.76
N THR A 646 -15.44 0.87 -19.76
CA THR A 646 -16.83 1.32 -19.74
C THR A 646 -16.93 2.62 -18.93
N PRO A 647 -17.86 3.52 -19.28
CA PRO A 647 -18.03 4.75 -18.53
C PRO A 647 -18.32 4.48 -17.05
N ILE A 648 -17.84 5.38 -16.19
CA ILE A 648 -18.02 5.31 -14.75
C ILE A 648 -18.85 6.50 -14.31
N LEU A 649 -19.95 6.21 -13.63
CA LEU A 649 -20.75 7.18 -12.91
C LEU A 649 -20.50 7.02 -11.42
N GLY A 650 -19.83 8.00 -10.82
CA GLY A 650 -19.58 8.07 -9.38
C GLY A 650 -20.63 8.92 -8.67
N MET A 651 -21.16 8.44 -7.54
CA MET A 651 -21.99 9.21 -6.63
C MET A 651 -21.23 9.54 -5.35
N CYS A 652 -21.18 10.81 -4.96
CA CYS A 652 -20.54 11.26 -3.72
C CYS A 652 -21.51 12.08 -2.84
N ALA A 653 -21.14 12.27 -1.57
CA ALA A 653 -22.00 12.94 -0.60
C ALA A 653 -22.02 14.45 -0.81
N THR A 654 -20.87 15.04 -1.15
CA THR A 654 -20.70 16.49 -1.25
C THR A 654 -20.01 16.90 -2.55
N GLU A 655 -20.24 18.15 -2.97
CA GLU A 655 -19.57 18.72 -4.15
C GLU A 655 -18.04 18.76 -4.01
N ALA A 656 -17.54 19.03 -2.79
CA ALA A 656 -16.12 19.04 -2.49
C ALA A 656 -15.42 17.69 -2.76
N GLN A 657 -16.16 16.57 -2.73
CA GLN A 657 -15.62 15.24 -3.01
C GLN A 657 -15.50 14.95 -4.52
N ARG A 658 -16.17 15.70 -5.40
CA ARG A 658 -16.27 15.37 -6.83
C ARG A 658 -14.92 15.30 -7.53
N ALA A 659 -14.09 16.32 -7.35
CA ALA A 659 -12.79 16.42 -8.02
C ALA A 659 -11.88 15.25 -7.61
N GLU A 660 -11.87 14.93 -6.32
CA GLU A 660 -11.06 13.84 -5.76
C GLU A 660 -11.55 12.46 -6.23
N LEU A 661 -12.86 12.22 -6.22
CA LEU A 661 -13.44 10.98 -6.71
C LEU A 661 -13.18 10.81 -8.21
N SER A 662 -13.38 11.86 -9.00
CA SER A 662 -13.13 11.86 -10.45
C SER A 662 -11.67 11.51 -10.74
N ARG A 663 -10.73 12.14 -10.02
CA ARG A 663 -9.29 11.88 -10.15
C ARG A 663 -8.95 10.42 -9.84
N ARG A 664 -9.46 9.87 -8.73
CA ARG A 664 -9.17 8.48 -8.33
C ARG A 664 -9.77 7.45 -9.28
N LEU A 665 -11.04 7.60 -9.67
CA LEU A 665 -11.67 6.67 -10.61
C LEU A 665 -10.97 6.68 -11.98
N SER A 666 -10.54 7.85 -12.44
CA SER A 666 -9.78 7.98 -13.69
C SER A 666 -8.42 7.27 -13.60
N ALA A 667 -7.77 7.34 -12.43
CA ALA A 667 -6.51 6.63 -12.20
C ALA A 667 -6.69 5.10 -12.13
N LEU A 668 -7.81 4.60 -11.60
CA LEU A 668 -8.07 3.16 -11.46
C LEU A 668 -8.54 2.47 -12.75
N SER A 669 -9.13 3.23 -13.68
CA SER A 669 -9.61 2.71 -14.96
C SER A 669 -9.14 3.61 -16.11
N PRO A 670 -7.85 3.54 -16.48
CA PRO A 670 -7.30 4.36 -17.56
C PRO A 670 -8.08 4.16 -18.87
N GLY A 671 -8.48 5.27 -19.50
CA GLY A 671 -9.27 5.26 -20.74
C GLY A 671 -10.79 5.25 -20.55
N SER A 672 -11.29 5.04 -19.34
CA SER A 672 -12.73 5.14 -19.02
C SER A 672 -13.16 6.60 -18.83
N ARG A 673 -14.37 6.95 -19.29
CA ARG A 673 -14.95 8.28 -19.05
C ARG A 673 -15.59 8.32 -17.67
N VAL A 674 -15.16 9.26 -16.83
CA VAL A 674 -15.66 9.40 -15.46
C VAL A 674 -16.57 10.61 -15.35
N HIS A 675 -17.78 10.38 -14.83
CA HIS A 675 -18.75 11.42 -14.51
C HIS A 675 -19.10 11.29 -13.03
N VAL A 676 -19.03 12.40 -12.27
CA VAL A 676 -19.27 12.38 -10.83
C VAL A 676 -20.41 13.31 -10.47
N PHE A 677 -21.36 12.78 -9.69
CA PHE A 677 -22.56 13.46 -9.25
C PHE A 677 -22.73 13.33 -7.73
N THR A 678 -23.53 14.24 -7.19
CA THR A 678 -24.19 14.16 -5.89
C THR A 678 -25.65 13.78 -6.12
N VAL A 679 -26.35 13.39 -5.06
CA VAL A 679 -27.79 13.09 -5.14
C VAL A 679 -28.57 14.27 -5.73
N ALA A 680 -28.22 15.50 -5.33
CA ALA A 680 -28.87 16.72 -5.79
C ALA A 680 -28.71 16.99 -7.31
N ASP A 681 -27.70 16.43 -7.98
CA ASP A 681 -27.56 16.62 -9.44
C ASP A 681 -28.47 15.69 -10.24
N LEU A 682 -28.88 14.57 -9.65
CA LEU A 682 -29.62 13.49 -10.33
C LEU A 682 -31.07 13.38 -9.86
N SER A 683 -31.49 14.29 -8.97
CA SER A 683 -32.83 14.32 -8.39
C SER A 683 -33.36 15.75 -8.44
N ASP A 684 -34.35 15.98 -9.30
CA ASP A 684 -35.13 17.23 -9.32
C ASP A 684 -36.22 17.27 -8.23
N ALA A 685 -36.44 16.18 -7.49
CA ALA A 685 -37.57 16.08 -6.57
C ALA A 685 -37.25 16.72 -5.20
N PRO A 686 -37.97 17.79 -4.79
CA PRO A 686 -37.86 18.37 -3.45
C PRO A 686 -38.47 17.49 -2.34
N GLU A 687 -39.05 16.33 -2.67
CA GLU A 687 -39.91 15.52 -1.77
C GLU A 687 -39.34 14.16 -1.36
N PHE A 688 -38.01 13.95 -1.36
CA PHE A 688 -37.44 12.74 -0.76
C PHE A 688 -37.51 12.74 0.79
N GLN A 689 -38.02 13.80 1.42
CA GLN A 689 -38.14 13.93 2.88
C GLN A 689 -39.49 13.47 3.45
N ALA A 690 -39.41 12.36 4.21
CA ALA A 690 -39.99 12.20 5.55
C ALA A 690 -41.52 12.23 5.76
N GLU A 691 -42.28 11.42 5.02
CA GLU A 691 -43.56 10.89 5.53
C GLU A 691 -43.55 9.36 5.60
N PHE A 692 -42.58 8.79 6.33
CA PHE A 692 -42.82 7.47 6.95
C PHE A 692 -43.66 7.70 8.20
N SER A 693 -44.97 7.83 8.00
CA SER A 693 -45.91 7.69 9.11
C SER A 693 -45.73 6.29 9.69
N THR A 694 -45.32 6.21 10.94
CA THR A 694 -45.21 4.98 11.76
C THR A 694 -46.60 4.39 12.09
N GLY A 695 -47.52 4.41 11.11
CA GLY A 695 -48.80 3.74 11.19
C GLY A 695 -48.59 2.24 11.08
N GLY A 696 -48.81 1.52 12.18
CA GLY A 696 -48.65 0.08 12.28
C GLY A 696 -49.70 -0.72 11.51
N GLU A 697 -49.72 -0.61 10.18
CA GLU A 697 -50.39 -1.60 9.33
C GLU A 697 -49.46 -2.79 9.10
N LEU A 698 -49.94 -3.99 9.45
CA LEU A 698 -49.27 -5.25 9.20
C LEU A 698 -49.04 -5.39 7.69
N ALA A 699 -47.77 -5.29 7.26
CA ALA A 699 -47.36 -5.54 5.88
C ALA A 699 -47.89 -6.90 5.40
N THR A 700 -48.58 -6.87 4.25
CA THR A 700 -49.01 -8.09 3.58
C THR A 700 -47.78 -8.82 3.01
N ALA A 701 -47.81 -10.16 2.94
CA ALA A 701 -46.66 -11.00 2.60
C ALA A 701 -46.09 -10.83 1.17
N THR A 702 -46.57 -9.85 0.41
CA THR A 702 -46.18 -9.55 -0.98
C THR A 702 -45.43 -8.23 -1.15
N ASP A 703 -45.22 -7.45 -0.08
CA ASP A 703 -44.60 -6.14 -0.18
C ASP A 703 -43.06 -6.25 -0.26
N LEU A 704 -42.49 -5.63 -1.29
CA LEU A 704 -41.03 -5.50 -1.45
C LEU A 704 -40.42 -4.76 -0.24
N PRO A 705 -39.17 -5.08 0.16
CA PRO A 705 -38.54 -4.39 1.28
C PRO A 705 -38.07 -2.95 0.95
N TRP A 706 -38.37 -2.46 -0.26
CA TRP A 706 -38.05 -1.12 -0.73
C TRP A 706 -39.15 -0.57 -1.66
N ARG A 707 -39.12 0.74 -1.86
CA ARG A 707 -39.91 1.47 -2.85
C ARG A 707 -39.03 1.83 -4.03
N GLU A 708 -39.58 1.67 -5.23
CA GLU A 708 -38.95 2.05 -6.49
C GLU A 708 -39.56 3.36 -7.00
N MET A 709 -38.70 4.29 -7.40
CA MET A 709 -39.11 5.60 -7.90
C MET A 709 -38.39 5.88 -9.22
N GLU A 710 -39.18 6.03 -10.27
CA GLU A 710 -38.64 6.36 -11.59
C GLU A 710 -38.61 7.88 -11.77
N CYS A 711 -37.47 8.43 -12.21
CA CYS A 711 -37.28 9.84 -12.47
C CYS A 711 -36.62 10.03 -13.83
N ASP A 712 -37.00 11.07 -14.57
CA ASP A 712 -36.26 11.46 -15.77
C ASP A 712 -34.88 12.04 -15.37
N VAL A 713 -33.88 11.86 -16.24
CA VAL A 713 -32.57 12.50 -16.05
C VAL A 713 -32.75 14.03 -16.05
N PRO A 714 -32.28 14.75 -15.00
CA PRO A 714 -32.42 16.20 -14.94
C PRO A 714 -31.85 16.92 -16.16
N ALA A 715 -32.51 17.98 -16.62
CA ALA A 715 -32.08 18.77 -17.77
C ALA A 715 -30.71 19.45 -17.56
N THR A 716 -30.25 19.56 -16.31
CA THR A 716 -28.93 20.07 -15.92
C THR A 716 -27.80 19.10 -16.29
N VAL A 717 -28.09 17.80 -16.44
CA VAL A 717 -27.13 16.80 -16.90
C VAL A 717 -26.89 16.97 -18.40
N ARG A 718 -25.63 17.21 -18.78
CA ARG A 718 -25.26 17.52 -20.17
C ARG A 718 -25.67 16.40 -21.14
N ALA A 719 -26.18 16.79 -22.31
CA ALA A 719 -26.40 15.86 -23.41
C ALA A 719 -25.10 15.13 -23.77
N GLY A 720 -25.10 13.80 -23.66
CA GLY A 720 -23.93 12.94 -23.92
C GLY A 720 -23.34 12.25 -22.69
N VAL A 721 -23.86 12.50 -21.49
CA VAL A 721 -23.57 11.64 -20.33
C VAL A 721 -24.19 10.26 -20.56
N PRO A 722 -23.43 9.16 -20.34
CA PRO A 722 -23.89 7.79 -20.56
C PRO A 722 -24.82 7.36 -19.43
N LEU A 723 -26.07 7.79 -19.50
CA LEU A 723 -27.13 7.47 -18.54
C LEU A 723 -28.35 6.92 -19.26
N PRO A 724 -29.08 5.95 -18.67
CA PRO A 724 -30.43 5.62 -19.11
C PRO A 724 -31.33 6.86 -19.04
N ARG A 725 -32.33 6.96 -19.92
CA ARG A 725 -33.26 8.10 -19.96
C ARG A 725 -34.07 8.26 -18.67
N LYS A 726 -34.37 7.13 -18.03
CA LYS A 726 -35.12 7.01 -16.79
C LYS A 726 -34.21 6.40 -15.74
N LEU A 727 -33.99 7.15 -14.67
CA LEU A 727 -33.25 6.70 -13.49
C LEU A 727 -34.22 6.04 -12.52
N LEU A 728 -33.88 4.85 -12.07
CA LEU A 728 -34.64 4.14 -11.05
C LEU A 728 -33.95 4.33 -9.69
N TRP A 729 -34.60 5.03 -8.77
CA TRP A 729 -34.18 5.20 -7.39
C TRP A 729 -34.81 4.14 -6.51
N ILE A 730 -34.02 3.61 -5.57
CA ILE A 730 -34.44 2.62 -4.59
C ILE A 730 -34.40 3.28 -3.21
N GLN A 731 -35.53 3.26 -2.50
CA GLN A 731 -35.64 3.79 -1.14
C GLN A 731 -36.09 2.69 -0.20
N HIS A 732 -35.32 2.44 0.85
CA HIS A 732 -35.66 1.44 1.85
C HIS A 732 -36.50 2.02 2.98
N GLY A 733 -37.52 1.28 3.42
CA GLY A 733 -38.34 1.70 4.57
C GLY A 733 -37.65 1.55 5.93
N ALA A 734 -36.55 0.79 5.99
CA ALA A 734 -35.66 0.72 7.13
C ALA A 734 -34.21 0.66 6.62
N ALA A 735 -33.27 1.30 7.32
CA ALA A 735 -31.84 1.10 7.05
C ALA A 735 -31.51 -0.40 7.10
N ILE A 736 -30.45 -0.84 6.38
CA ILE A 736 -29.96 -2.21 6.54
C ILE A 736 -29.80 -2.48 8.02
N ALA A 737 -30.43 -3.57 8.48
CA ALA A 737 -30.37 -3.94 9.89
C ALA A 737 -28.90 -4.17 10.25
N HIS A 738 -28.34 -3.21 11.00
CA HIS A 738 -27.01 -3.27 11.56
C HIS A 738 -27.07 -4.06 12.86
N LEU A 739 -26.71 -5.33 12.75
CA LEU A 739 -26.70 -6.23 13.90
C LEU A 739 -25.51 -5.84 14.77
N THR A 740 -25.79 -5.30 15.96
CA THR A 740 -24.78 -4.73 16.86
C THR A 740 -24.84 -5.33 18.26
N SER A 741 -26.02 -5.75 18.70
CA SER A 741 -26.24 -6.30 20.03
C SER A 741 -26.09 -7.82 20.09
N CYS A 742 -25.91 -8.35 21.30
CA CYS A 742 -25.93 -9.80 21.53
C CYS A 742 -27.28 -10.43 21.15
N GLU A 743 -28.39 -9.72 21.37
CA GLU A 743 -29.74 -10.15 20.98
C GLU A 743 -29.88 -10.25 19.45
N ASP A 744 -29.41 -9.22 18.73
CA ASP A 744 -29.38 -9.23 17.26
C ASP A 744 -28.60 -10.44 16.72
N LEU A 745 -27.42 -10.70 17.30
CA LEU A 745 -26.56 -11.82 16.91
C LEU A 745 -27.17 -13.18 17.29
N THR A 746 -27.93 -13.26 18.37
CA THR A 746 -28.69 -14.47 18.71
C THR A 746 -29.79 -14.74 17.69
N ALA A 747 -30.42 -13.67 17.20
CA ALA A 747 -31.34 -13.76 16.08
C ALA A 747 -30.65 -14.09 14.74
N THR A 748 -29.31 -14.16 14.65
CA THR A 748 -28.57 -14.64 13.46
C THR A 748 -28.31 -16.13 13.43
N GLU A 749 -28.70 -16.86 14.48
CA GLU A 749 -28.54 -18.31 14.51
C GLU A 749 -29.24 -18.96 13.29
N PRO A 750 -28.65 -20.00 12.69
CA PRO A 750 -29.18 -20.58 11.47
C PRO A 750 -30.57 -21.14 11.74
N ALA A 751 -31.50 -20.68 10.93
CA ALA A 751 -32.80 -21.29 10.77
C ALA A 751 -32.87 -21.88 9.36
N SER A 752 -33.86 -22.75 9.10
CA SER A 752 -34.10 -23.28 7.76
C SER A 752 -34.25 -22.20 6.68
N ALA A 753 -34.59 -20.97 7.08
CA ALA A 753 -34.79 -19.82 6.21
C ALA A 753 -33.70 -18.74 6.29
N ARG A 754 -32.60 -18.98 7.02
CA ARG A 754 -31.54 -17.98 7.25
C ARG A 754 -30.15 -18.53 6.96
N VAL A 755 -29.34 -17.75 6.24
CA VAL A 755 -27.92 -18.04 6.00
C VAL A 755 -27.05 -16.93 6.59
N VAL A 756 -25.97 -17.33 7.26
CA VAL A 756 -24.90 -16.43 7.69
C VAL A 756 -23.75 -16.54 6.68
N LEU A 757 -23.41 -15.44 6.02
CA LEU A 757 -22.40 -15.34 4.98
C LEU A 757 -21.15 -14.62 5.51
N ASP A 758 -20.02 -15.31 5.48
CA ASP A 758 -18.70 -14.75 5.74
C ASP A 758 -18.02 -14.38 4.42
N VAL A 759 -17.77 -13.08 4.22
CA VAL A 759 -17.13 -12.54 3.00
C VAL A 759 -15.65 -12.19 3.18
N ARG A 760 -15.01 -12.70 4.23
CA ARG A 760 -13.56 -12.52 4.45
C ARG A 760 -12.73 -13.34 3.46
N THR A 761 -11.41 -13.17 3.51
CA THR A 761 -10.48 -13.98 2.72
C THR A 761 -10.49 -15.45 3.20
N PRO A 762 -10.12 -16.42 2.34
CA PRO A 762 -9.99 -17.82 2.74
C PRO A 762 -9.05 -18.01 3.94
N TYR A 763 -8.02 -17.18 4.04
CA TYR A 763 -7.08 -17.18 5.15
C TYR A 763 -7.73 -16.77 6.48
N GLU A 764 -8.48 -15.67 6.50
CA GLU A 764 -9.20 -15.22 7.69
C GLU A 764 -10.27 -16.23 8.12
N PHE A 765 -11.01 -16.81 7.17
CA PHE A 765 -12.01 -17.85 7.44
C PHE A 765 -11.39 -19.13 8.01
N LYS A 766 -10.19 -19.49 7.55
CA LYS A 766 -9.42 -20.66 8.02
C LYS A 766 -8.89 -20.47 9.45
N ASN A 767 -8.59 -19.25 9.89
CA ASN A 767 -8.12 -19.01 11.25
C ASN A 767 -9.26 -19.16 12.28
N GLY A 768 -10.46 -18.72 11.91
CA GLY A 768 -11.67 -18.97 12.67
C GLY A 768 -12.85 -18.23 12.06
N SER A 769 -14.06 -18.72 12.30
CA SER A 769 -15.29 -18.12 11.77
C SER A 769 -16.46 -18.38 12.71
N HIS A 770 -17.58 -17.72 12.45
CA HIS A 770 -18.86 -18.13 12.99
C HIS A 770 -19.12 -19.62 12.67
N GLN A 771 -19.59 -20.39 13.65
CA GLN A 771 -19.68 -21.85 13.57
C GLN A 771 -20.64 -22.36 12.49
N HIS A 772 -21.57 -21.49 12.07
CA HIS A 772 -22.57 -21.80 11.06
C HIS A 772 -22.50 -20.89 9.83
N SER A 773 -21.42 -20.13 9.65
CA SER A 773 -21.30 -19.30 8.46
C SER A 773 -20.84 -20.10 7.25
N VAL A 774 -21.44 -19.78 6.11
CA VAL A 774 -20.98 -20.16 4.78
C VAL A 774 -19.90 -19.17 4.35
N HIS A 775 -18.86 -19.64 3.66
CA HIS A 775 -17.78 -18.79 3.16
C HIS A 775 -17.91 -18.59 1.66
N VAL A 776 -18.08 -17.34 1.25
CA VAL A 776 -17.96 -16.88 -0.15
C VAL A 776 -17.24 -15.55 -0.09
N GLU A 777 -16.03 -15.49 -0.63
CA GLU A 777 -15.20 -14.28 -0.52
C GLU A 777 -15.79 -13.11 -1.32
N LEU A 778 -15.57 -11.88 -0.84
CA LEU A 778 -16.04 -10.68 -1.57
C LEU A 778 -15.47 -10.60 -3.00
N SER A 779 -14.22 -11.02 -3.22
CA SER A 779 -13.59 -11.02 -4.54
C SER A 779 -14.30 -11.92 -5.54
N GLU A 780 -14.80 -13.07 -5.10
CA GLU A 780 -15.60 -13.98 -5.92
C GLU A 780 -16.92 -13.33 -6.31
N LEU A 781 -17.61 -12.67 -5.37
CA LEU A 781 -18.84 -11.93 -5.66
C LEU A 781 -18.61 -10.80 -6.68
N CYS A 782 -17.47 -10.10 -6.56
CA CYS A 782 -17.06 -9.06 -7.50
C CYS A 782 -16.77 -9.63 -8.90
N ALA A 783 -16.05 -10.75 -8.99
CA ALA A 783 -15.72 -11.41 -10.25
C ALA A 783 -17.00 -11.83 -11.00
N MET A 784 -17.94 -12.50 -10.31
CA MET A 784 -19.24 -12.89 -10.88
C MET A 784 -20.02 -11.67 -11.38
N SER A 785 -19.96 -10.55 -10.65
CA SER A 785 -20.58 -9.28 -11.03
C SER A 785 -20.00 -8.70 -12.32
N VAL A 786 -18.68 -8.69 -12.45
CA VAL A 786 -17.99 -8.13 -13.62
C VAL A 786 -18.21 -9.03 -14.85
N GLU A 787 -18.19 -10.35 -14.67
CA GLU A 787 -18.53 -11.32 -15.73
C GLU A 787 -19.97 -11.13 -16.23
N ASP A 788 -20.93 -10.96 -15.31
CA ASP A 788 -22.33 -10.70 -15.63
C ASP A 788 -22.52 -9.39 -16.42
N ALA A 789 -21.84 -8.32 -16.00
CA ALA A 789 -21.87 -7.04 -16.71
C ALA A 789 -21.29 -7.16 -18.13
N ALA A 790 -20.17 -7.88 -18.29
CA ALA A 790 -19.56 -8.11 -19.58
C ALA A 790 -20.51 -8.87 -20.53
N VAL A 791 -21.18 -9.92 -20.05
CA VAL A 791 -22.16 -10.69 -20.85
C VAL A 791 -23.37 -9.82 -21.22
N THR A 792 -23.92 -9.08 -20.26
CA THR A 792 -25.14 -8.27 -20.45
C THR A 792 -24.93 -7.10 -21.42
N SER A 793 -23.72 -6.54 -21.46
CA SER A 793 -23.38 -5.41 -22.33
C SER A 793 -23.59 -5.69 -23.83
N SER A 794 -23.41 -6.95 -24.26
CA SER A 794 -23.47 -7.37 -25.66
C SER A 794 -24.88 -7.41 -26.28
N LEU A 795 -25.94 -7.26 -25.48
CA LEU A 795 -27.32 -7.56 -25.88
C LEU A 795 -28.24 -6.34 -26.01
N ARG A 796 -27.74 -5.11 -25.84
CA ARG A 796 -28.60 -3.91 -25.70
C ARG A 796 -28.29 -2.83 -26.74
N SER A 797 -29.28 -1.97 -26.97
CA SER A 797 -29.21 -0.79 -27.83
C SER A 797 -29.28 0.54 -27.07
N GLU A 798 -29.49 0.50 -25.76
CA GLU A 798 -29.50 1.67 -24.87
C GLU A 798 -28.56 1.50 -23.68
N TRP A 799 -28.14 2.63 -23.08
CA TRP A 799 -27.33 2.65 -21.87
C TRP A 799 -28.01 1.89 -20.74
N TYR A 800 -27.23 1.09 -20.02
CA TYR A 800 -27.70 0.22 -18.96
C TYR A 800 -26.82 0.34 -17.71
N CYS A 801 -27.47 0.59 -16.57
CA CYS A 801 -26.87 0.51 -15.23
C CYS A 801 -27.60 -0.58 -14.44
N GLY A 802 -26.92 -1.69 -14.14
CA GLY A 802 -27.51 -2.82 -13.42
C GLY A 802 -26.85 -4.16 -13.74
N SER A 803 -27.34 -5.23 -13.13
CA SER A 803 -26.91 -6.61 -13.41
C SER A 803 -27.93 -7.36 -14.26
N SER A 804 -27.58 -8.51 -14.84
CA SER A 804 -28.59 -9.35 -15.48
C SER A 804 -29.61 -9.87 -14.44
N PRO A 805 -30.84 -10.24 -14.88
CA PRO A 805 -31.81 -10.91 -14.01
C PRO A 805 -31.31 -12.25 -13.44
N GLY A 806 -30.28 -12.85 -14.05
CA GLY A 806 -29.71 -14.14 -13.66
C GLY A 806 -28.63 -14.05 -12.57
N LEU A 807 -28.05 -12.87 -12.30
CA LEU A 807 -26.94 -12.73 -11.36
C LEU A 807 -27.31 -13.20 -9.95
N THR A 808 -28.52 -12.91 -9.48
CA THR A 808 -28.98 -13.34 -8.15
C THR A 808 -29.05 -14.86 -8.04
N ALA A 809 -29.56 -15.53 -9.07
CA ALA A 809 -29.59 -16.99 -9.09
C ALA A 809 -28.17 -17.58 -9.08
N ALA A 810 -27.21 -16.94 -9.76
CA ALA A 810 -25.81 -17.33 -9.71
C ALA A 810 -25.22 -17.17 -8.30
N TYR A 811 -25.43 -16.02 -7.63
CA TYR A 811 -24.99 -15.82 -6.24
C TYR A 811 -25.61 -16.84 -5.28
N MET A 812 -26.92 -17.06 -5.37
CA MET A 812 -27.61 -18.02 -4.51
C MET A 812 -27.13 -19.44 -4.74
N LYS A 813 -26.82 -19.82 -6.00
CA LYS A 813 -26.21 -21.11 -6.32
C LYS A 813 -24.84 -21.26 -5.66
N THR A 814 -23.97 -20.25 -5.73
CA THR A 814 -22.65 -20.27 -5.08
C THR A 814 -22.77 -20.39 -3.56
N ILE A 815 -23.64 -19.59 -2.93
CA ILE A 815 -23.90 -19.65 -1.49
C ILE A 815 -24.45 -21.03 -1.09
N HIS A 816 -25.38 -21.58 -1.88
CA HIS A 816 -25.95 -22.90 -1.63
C HIS A 816 -24.89 -24.01 -1.73
N SER A 817 -24.07 -23.99 -2.78
CA SER A 817 -22.96 -24.95 -2.94
C SER A 817 -21.97 -24.87 -1.79
N ALA A 818 -21.59 -23.66 -1.36
CA ALA A 818 -20.70 -23.47 -0.21
C ALA A 818 -21.34 -23.96 1.11
N ALA A 819 -22.65 -23.80 1.28
CA ALA A 819 -23.37 -24.32 2.43
C ALA A 819 -23.39 -25.86 2.48
N LEU A 820 -23.64 -26.51 1.34
CA LEU A 820 -23.59 -27.96 1.22
C LEU A 820 -22.20 -28.51 1.56
N LEU A 821 -21.14 -27.86 1.06
CA LEU A 821 -19.75 -28.23 1.36
C LEU A 821 -19.41 -28.07 2.85
N ALA A 822 -20.03 -27.09 3.52
CA ALA A 822 -19.87 -26.88 4.96
C ALA A 822 -20.73 -27.83 5.82
N GLY A 823 -21.56 -28.68 5.21
CA GLY A 823 -22.49 -29.55 5.92
C GLY A 823 -23.58 -28.80 6.67
N LEU A 824 -23.91 -27.58 6.22
CA LEU A 824 -24.90 -26.72 6.87
C LEU A 824 -26.31 -27.02 6.32
N PRO A 825 -27.34 -27.05 7.18
CA PRO A 825 -28.72 -27.26 6.76
C PRO A 825 -29.22 -25.99 6.06
N VAL A 826 -29.12 -25.94 4.73
CA VAL A 826 -29.64 -24.83 3.93
C VAL A 826 -30.50 -25.39 2.81
N VAL A 827 -31.76 -24.95 2.80
CA VAL A 827 -32.79 -25.46 1.88
C VAL A 827 -32.51 -24.90 0.48
N GLY A 828 -32.25 -25.79 -0.49
CA GLY A 828 -31.93 -25.45 -1.88
C GLY A 828 -33.12 -25.03 -2.73
N GLN A 829 -34.19 -24.49 -2.14
CA GLN A 829 -35.38 -24.06 -2.88
C GLN A 829 -35.57 -22.55 -2.80
N GLU A 830 -35.98 -21.95 -3.92
CA GLU A 830 -36.16 -20.50 -4.07
C GLU A 830 -37.14 -19.91 -3.05
N SER A 831 -38.03 -20.72 -2.49
CA SER A 831 -39.07 -20.33 -1.54
C SER A 831 -38.66 -20.37 -0.07
N SER A 832 -37.49 -20.94 0.26
CA SER A 832 -37.13 -21.20 1.66
C SER A 832 -36.19 -20.19 2.29
N LEU A 833 -35.32 -19.54 1.50
CA LEU A 833 -34.38 -18.55 2.04
C LEU A 833 -35.08 -17.19 2.09
N SER A 834 -35.25 -16.64 3.29
CA SER A 834 -35.88 -15.33 3.50
C SER A 834 -34.94 -14.28 4.09
N HIS A 835 -33.80 -14.70 4.65
CA HIS A 835 -32.88 -13.81 5.34
C HIS A 835 -31.41 -14.18 5.14
N LEU A 836 -30.61 -13.21 4.71
CA LEU A 836 -29.16 -13.32 4.59
C LEU A 836 -28.47 -12.36 5.57
N VAL A 837 -27.61 -12.90 6.42
CA VAL A 837 -26.79 -12.12 7.37
C VAL A 837 -25.36 -12.12 6.88
N ILE A 838 -24.77 -10.97 6.62
CA ILE A 838 -23.43 -10.86 6.03
C ILE A 838 -22.48 -10.24 7.05
N TYR A 839 -21.28 -10.79 7.16
CA TYR A 839 -20.21 -10.18 7.95
C TYR A 839 -18.86 -10.34 7.27
N CYS A 840 -17.93 -9.45 7.64
CA CYS A 840 -16.52 -9.58 7.31
C CYS A 840 -15.68 -9.38 8.59
N ALA A 841 -14.39 -9.04 8.51
CA ALA A 841 -13.60 -8.82 9.72
C ALA A 841 -14.10 -7.62 10.56
N GLY A 842 -14.32 -6.46 9.92
CA GLY A 842 -14.64 -5.19 10.59
C GLY A 842 -15.83 -4.42 10.00
N GLY A 843 -16.68 -5.08 9.21
CA GLY A 843 -17.87 -4.49 8.57
C GLY A 843 -17.69 -3.93 7.16
N TYR A 844 -16.51 -3.44 6.77
CA TYR A 844 -16.34 -2.76 5.48
C TYR A 844 -16.65 -3.62 4.24
N ARG A 845 -16.08 -4.84 4.15
CA ARG A 845 -16.30 -5.73 2.99
C ARG A 845 -17.72 -6.27 2.92
N SER A 846 -18.38 -6.45 4.06
CA SER A 846 -19.76 -6.94 4.11
C SER A 846 -20.76 -5.88 3.64
N LEU A 847 -20.44 -4.59 3.76
CA LEU A 847 -21.22 -3.51 3.14
C LEU A 847 -21.16 -3.58 1.61
N ILE A 848 -19.95 -3.72 1.05
CA ILE A 848 -19.76 -3.87 -0.40
C ILE A 848 -20.51 -5.12 -0.90
N ALA A 849 -20.35 -6.25 -0.22
CA ALA A 849 -21.08 -7.49 -0.54
C ALA A 849 -22.60 -7.30 -0.48
N SER A 850 -23.10 -6.58 0.53
CA SER A 850 -24.53 -6.29 0.67
C SER A 850 -25.04 -5.51 -0.54
N SER A 851 -24.31 -4.48 -0.98
CA SER A 851 -24.69 -3.69 -2.16
C SER A 851 -24.65 -4.49 -3.47
N LEU A 852 -23.68 -5.41 -3.64
CA LEU A 852 -23.60 -6.29 -4.81
C LEU A 852 -24.80 -7.25 -4.89
N LEU A 853 -25.14 -7.87 -3.75
CA LEU A 853 -26.28 -8.78 -3.64
C LEU A 853 -27.60 -8.06 -3.85
N GLN A 854 -27.73 -6.88 -3.25
CA GLN A 854 -28.88 -6.02 -3.38
C GLN A 854 -29.11 -5.57 -4.83
N ARG A 855 -28.04 -5.10 -5.50
CA ARG A 855 -28.05 -4.76 -6.92
C ARG A 855 -28.56 -5.92 -7.78
N ALA A 856 -28.11 -7.14 -7.47
CA ALA A 856 -28.59 -8.33 -8.17
C ALA A 856 -30.08 -8.59 -7.90
N MET A 857 -30.52 -8.50 -6.65
CA MET A 857 -31.92 -8.75 -6.25
C MET A 857 -32.88 -7.76 -6.90
N GLU A 858 -32.52 -6.48 -6.96
CA GLU A 858 -33.28 -5.42 -7.66
C GLU A 858 -33.51 -5.75 -9.14
N ALA A 859 -32.54 -6.39 -9.80
CA ALA A 859 -32.64 -6.81 -11.19
C ALA A 859 -33.34 -8.18 -11.38
N SER A 860 -33.58 -8.93 -10.30
CA SER A 860 -34.08 -10.32 -10.40
C SER A 860 -35.52 -10.38 -10.89
N ALA A 861 -35.78 -11.33 -11.78
CA ALA A 861 -37.14 -11.68 -12.22
C ALA A 861 -37.88 -12.57 -11.21
N THR A 862 -37.17 -13.20 -10.28
CA THR A 862 -37.77 -14.10 -9.27
C THR A 862 -38.25 -13.29 -8.07
N VAL A 863 -39.57 -13.26 -7.85
CA VAL A 863 -40.20 -12.51 -6.74
C VAL A 863 -39.62 -12.90 -5.38
N ALA A 864 -39.34 -14.18 -5.14
CA ALA A 864 -38.76 -14.64 -3.88
C ALA A 864 -37.38 -14.03 -3.60
N TRP A 865 -36.57 -13.83 -4.65
CA TRP A 865 -35.27 -13.17 -4.52
C TRP A 865 -35.38 -11.67 -4.28
N ARG A 866 -36.38 -11.00 -4.86
CA ARG A 866 -36.66 -9.59 -4.56
C ARG A 866 -37.14 -9.38 -3.12
N ALA A 867 -37.80 -10.37 -2.53
CA ALA A 867 -38.28 -10.32 -1.16
C ALA A 867 -37.20 -10.69 -0.11
N LEU A 868 -36.00 -11.08 -0.54
CA LEU A 868 -34.94 -11.52 0.37
C LEU A 868 -34.44 -10.35 1.24
N ARG A 869 -34.38 -10.56 2.55
CA ARG A 869 -33.84 -9.56 3.49
C ARG A 869 -32.33 -9.73 3.63
N ILE A 870 -31.60 -8.61 3.60
CA ILE A 870 -30.16 -8.58 3.89
C ILE A 870 -29.92 -7.83 5.21
N SER A 871 -29.05 -8.37 6.05
CA SER A 871 -28.57 -7.70 7.26
C SER A 871 -27.05 -7.75 7.33
N ASN A 872 -26.44 -6.71 7.89
CA ASN A 872 -24.99 -6.61 8.01
C ASN A 872 -24.59 -6.59 9.49
N VAL A 873 -23.57 -7.35 9.86
CA VAL A 873 -23.00 -7.28 11.21
C VAL A 873 -22.04 -6.10 11.30
N LEU A 874 -22.44 -5.05 12.00
CA LEU A 874 -21.59 -3.88 12.20
C LEU A 874 -20.41 -4.25 13.11
N GLY A 875 -19.19 -3.87 12.73
CA GLY A 875 -17.96 -4.34 13.39
C GLY A 875 -17.56 -5.78 13.02
N GLY A 876 -18.37 -6.50 12.25
CA GLY A 876 -18.03 -7.79 11.66
C GLY A 876 -17.67 -8.89 12.67
N ALA A 877 -16.65 -9.67 12.36
CA ALA A 877 -16.14 -10.77 13.16
C ALA A 877 -15.70 -10.32 14.55
N PHE A 878 -15.11 -9.12 14.69
CA PHE A 878 -14.72 -8.59 16.00
C PHE A 878 -15.93 -8.42 16.91
N GLN A 879 -17.05 -7.93 16.36
CA GLN A 879 -18.29 -7.81 17.13
C GLN A 879 -18.83 -9.17 17.55
N ILE A 880 -18.83 -10.15 16.63
CA ILE A 880 -19.26 -11.53 16.93
C ILE A 880 -18.37 -12.15 18.03
N MET A 881 -17.05 -12.05 17.90
CA MET A 881 -16.10 -12.59 18.88
C MET A 881 -16.25 -11.94 20.26
N THR A 882 -16.60 -10.64 20.30
CA THR A 882 -16.77 -9.91 21.55
C THR A 882 -18.09 -10.22 22.24
N GLN A 883 -19.19 -10.28 21.48
CA GLN A 883 -20.54 -10.41 22.02
C GLN A 883 -21.03 -11.87 22.12
N ARG A 884 -20.58 -12.74 21.22
CA ARG A 884 -20.96 -14.16 21.11
C ARG A 884 -19.73 -15.06 20.84
N PRO A 885 -18.74 -15.09 21.74
CA PRO A 885 -17.57 -15.95 21.58
C PRO A 885 -17.91 -17.44 21.49
N ASP A 886 -19.07 -17.85 22.03
CA ASP A 886 -19.62 -19.20 21.93
C ASP A 886 -19.95 -19.62 20.50
N LEU A 887 -20.29 -18.66 19.63
CA LEU A 887 -20.55 -18.90 18.21
C LEU A 887 -19.28 -18.91 17.36
N TRP A 888 -18.12 -18.55 17.93
CA TRP A 888 -16.86 -18.45 17.19
C TRP A 888 -16.05 -19.73 17.28
N ARG A 889 -15.81 -20.37 16.14
CA ARG A 889 -14.95 -21.56 16.04
C ARG A 889 -13.57 -21.16 15.57
N VAL A 890 -12.58 -21.22 16.46
CA VAL A 890 -11.16 -21.18 16.09
C VAL A 890 -10.81 -22.49 15.38
N LYS A 891 -10.33 -22.39 14.14
CA LYS A 891 -10.02 -23.54 13.28
C LYS A 891 -8.51 -23.76 13.18
N ASP A 892 -7.74 -22.67 13.09
CA ASP A 892 -6.28 -22.71 13.01
C ASP A 892 -5.70 -21.67 13.98
N ARG A 893 -4.92 -22.14 14.96
CA ARG A 893 -4.28 -21.30 15.99
C ARG A 893 -2.93 -20.74 15.55
N SER A 894 -2.46 -21.08 14.35
CA SER A 894 -1.10 -20.74 13.91
C SER A 894 -0.86 -19.22 13.89
N ILE A 895 -1.90 -18.40 13.69
CA ILE A 895 -1.82 -16.94 13.69
C ILE A 895 -3.13 -16.37 14.26
N VAL A 896 -3.16 -16.09 15.57
CA VAL A 896 -4.17 -15.20 16.16
C VAL A 896 -3.69 -13.77 15.93
N CYS A 897 -3.86 -13.24 14.71
CA CYS A 897 -3.82 -11.80 14.50
C CYS A 897 -5.19 -11.24 14.89
N ILE A 898 -5.42 -11.10 16.20
CA ILE A 898 -6.35 -10.10 16.70
C ILE A 898 -5.61 -8.78 16.48
N SER A 899 -6.09 -7.98 15.52
CA SER A 899 -5.61 -6.60 15.33
C SER A 899 -5.93 -5.76 16.53
#